data_AF-A0A937XPI1-F1
#
_entry.id   AF-A0A937XPI1-F1
#
_cell.length_a   1.000
_cell.length_b   1.000
_cell.length_c   1.000
_cell.angle_alpha   90.00
_cell.angle_beta   90.00
_cell.angle_gamma   90.00
#
_symmetry.space_group_name_H-M   'P 1'
#
loop_
_entity.id
_entity.type
_entity.pdbx_description
1 polymer ?
#
loop_
_entity_poly.entity_id
_entity_poly.type
_entity_poly.pdbx_seq_one_letter_code
_entity_poly.pdbx_strand_id
1 'polypeptide(L)'
;YRLIFLLAAEDRGLLHPPAENGRDAGARRLYAQGYSLARLRERSLRHAGRDRHHDLHEGLKLVFRALATGEHRLALPALGGLFAPGETPNLDACRLGNAALLDAVFRLAWLRQDRGLARVNWRDMETEELGSVYESLLELTPRREAGGRRLTFASGAEGRGHARKTTGSYYTPDALVRVLLDATLDPVLDRAEAGAEDKAGALLSLSVLDPAAGSGHFLLAAGRRIAARVARHRAGGVPSAADYRHALREVVSRCLYGVDRNPLAVELCKVALWIEALEPGKPLTFLDAHVRCGDSLIGVFDYEMLSKGIPDEAYKPLTGDDKDTAKAYGRHNKQQRAGKGATGFLAELKPPAGLIDAARALAGMPEDTLAEIAAKRTAFARLHAGRNWLNLKIASDCYVAAFFAGKTGGRPGPAELARPVLPLTDHVWAAARGQPVYGPLVAVADGIAHAVRAFHWPLEFPHVFARGGFDAAIGNPPWEVLQLGEQEYFAARSPDIAAMPGDARKKAIARLRDDNRRLWDEFVRDRRAYDAANEFFRASGRFDLTAVGKINTYALFAEHFARLARPEGRSGVIVPTGIATDSSTAAFFGDLVTRKRLTQLIDFENRKGLFPAVDSRMKFCILAMGAAERAGFAFFLTDAGQLDEAERRFTLSAAQIRRINPNTRTAPVFRSRADAALTASIYERVPVLIEERPADQGGDLNPWGITFQQGLFNMTSASEHFRTEAQLLDEGWTREGTDWVREADGAVERRVPLYEAKMIHHFDHRWATYAGGRGEDEDSARDCTLAEKRNPAFEPDPRYWVPEREVGLRAARVPASLKRALREANAERCLKALAEWLTGYVAAQQGRAAQADDLTGMLGRGHAWRTHLGMPLERFLREPRTIAHGAEMQRETPLTAEDVRFLRDGPEEPLALAAALVARKQPRWLMGWRDITNATNERTVIAAVMPRVGVGHTMPLFYLRAEAEMASVALALWTSLPLDFIARLSIGGTHLTYSYLKQLPVLPPSAFTATDLAYITPRVLELTYTSHAMRPWARDLGHAGPPFAWDETRRAELRAELDAFFARKYGLTREELRYILDPADIKGTDYPSETFRVLKTNEIRAYGEYRTQRLVLAAWDRQTGG
;
A
#
# COMPACT_ATOMS: atom_id res chain seq x y z
N TYR A 1 8.82 4.71 -36.12
CA TYR A 1 9.29 6.00 -35.58
C TYR A 1 9.81 6.98 -36.62
N ARG A 2 10.77 6.63 -37.50
CA ARG A 2 11.25 7.55 -38.58
C ARG A 2 10.14 8.24 -39.38
N LEU A 3 9.09 7.49 -39.77
CA LEU A 3 7.93 8.05 -40.49
C LEU A 3 7.11 9.03 -39.65
N ILE A 4 6.87 8.70 -38.38
CA ILE A 4 6.12 9.56 -37.44
C ILE A 4 6.89 10.87 -37.22
N PHE A 5 8.20 10.78 -36.99
CA PHE A 5 9.07 11.94 -36.86
C PHE A 5 8.98 12.84 -38.10
N LEU A 6 9.08 12.27 -39.31
CA LEU A 6 8.98 13.04 -40.55
C LEU A 6 7.62 13.71 -40.73
N LEU A 7 6.52 13.00 -40.45
CA LEU A 7 5.17 13.59 -40.52
C LEU A 7 5.04 14.79 -39.58
N ALA A 8 5.51 14.66 -38.33
CA ALA A 8 5.50 15.74 -37.36
C ALA A 8 6.42 16.91 -37.78
N ALA A 9 7.65 16.63 -38.21
CA ALA A 9 8.61 17.64 -38.60
C ALA A 9 8.16 18.42 -39.85
N GLU A 10 7.59 17.75 -40.84
CA GLU A 10 7.02 18.35 -42.05
C GLU A 10 5.77 19.18 -41.73
N ASP A 11 4.79 18.63 -40.99
CA ASP A 11 3.54 19.34 -40.67
C ASP A 11 3.76 20.54 -39.73
N ARG A 12 4.78 20.49 -38.86
CA ARG A 12 5.23 21.63 -38.04
C ARG A 12 6.06 22.64 -38.82
N GLY A 13 6.57 22.29 -40.00
CA GLY A 13 7.45 23.15 -40.81
C GLY A 13 8.85 23.32 -40.22
N LEU A 14 9.32 22.35 -39.42
CA LEU A 14 10.58 22.41 -38.68
C LEU A 14 11.71 21.57 -39.30
N LEU A 15 11.41 20.80 -40.37
CA LEU A 15 12.38 19.91 -41.00
C LEU A 15 13.54 20.66 -41.66
N HIS A 16 13.26 21.79 -42.32
CA HIS A 16 14.26 22.56 -43.05
C HIS A 16 14.85 23.66 -42.16
N PRO A 17 16.15 24.00 -42.30
CA PRO A 17 16.73 25.18 -41.66
C PRO A 17 15.94 26.46 -41.96
N PRO A 18 16.13 27.57 -41.22
CA PRO A 18 15.59 28.87 -41.62
C PRO A 18 16.05 29.25 -43.04
N ALA A 19 15.19 29.88 -43.83
CA ALA A 19 15.53 30.24 -45.22
C ALA A 19 16.45 31.46 -45.24
N GLU A 20 17.74 31.27 -45.56
CA GLU A 20 18.64 32.40 -45.80
C GLU A 20 18.40 32.97 -47.20
N ASN A 21 17.81 34.17 -47.27
CA ASN A 21 17.71 35.01 -48.48
C ASN A 21 17.14 34.32 -49.74
N GLY A 22 16.24 33.34 -49.57
CA GLY A 22 15.56 32.65 -50.68
C GLY A 22 16.39 31.63 -51.45
N ARG A 23 17.67 31.42 -51.11
CA ARG A 23 18.60 30.53 -51.82
C ARG A 23 18.15 29.06 -51.85
N ASP A 24 17.46 28.61 -50.79
CA ASP A 24 17.01 27.21 -50.66
C ASP A 24 15.60 26.96 -51.21
N ALA A 25 14.91 27.98 -51.73
CA ALA A 25 13.51 27.84 -52.17
C ALA A 25 13.35 26.78 -53.28
N GLY A 26 14.35 26.65 -54.17
CA GLY A 26 14.39 25.61 -55.19
C GLY A 26 14.54 24.21 -54.60
N ALA A 27 15.51 24.03 -53.68
CA ALA A 27 15.79 22.75 -53.03
C ALA A 27 14.61 22.26 -52.17
N ARG A 28 13.96 23.15 -51.42
CA ARG A 28 12.74 22.81 -50.65
C ARG A 28 11.57 22.41 -51.55
N ARG A 29 11.38 23.10 -52.67
CA ARG A 29 10.37 22.70 -53.67
C ARG A 29 10.67 21.32 -54.25
N LEU A 30 11.93 21.04 -54.57
CA LEU A 30 12.35 19.73 -55.06
C LEU A 30 12.04 18.61 -54.04
N TYR A 31 12.36 18.84 -52.76
CA TYR A 31 11.99 17.92 -51.69
C TYR A 31 10.47 17.74 -51.58
N ALA A 32 9.73 18.83 -51.47
CA ALA A 32 8.27 18.81 -51.31
C ALA A 32 7.57 18.05 -52.44
N GLN A 33 8.00 18.23 -53.69
CA GLN A 33 7.37 17.64 -54.88
C GLN A 33 7.87 16.23 -55.23
N GLY A 34 9.10 15.88 -54.83
CA GLY A 34 9.73 14.61 -55.20
C GLY A 34 9.80 13.58 -54.08
N TYR A 35 10.18 14.02 -52.87
CA TYR A 35 10.69 13.15 -51.81
C TYR A 35 9.94 13.22 -50.48
N SER A 36 9.12 14.25 -50.27
CA SER A 36 8.40 14.45 -49.01
C SER A 36 7.50 13.28 -48.63
N LEU A 37 7.36 13.04 -47.33
CA LEU A 37 6.37 12.12 -46.81
C LEU A 37 4.96 12.68 -47.04
N ALA A 38 4.84 14.01 -47.03
CA ALA A 38 3.86 14.86 -47.73
C ALA A 38 3.21 14.19 -48.95
N ARG A 39 4.04 14.01 -49.97
CA ARG A 39 3.65 13.43 -51.26
C ARG A 39 3.21 11.98 -51.15
N LEU A 40 3.92 11.16 -50.37
CA LEU A 40 3.55 9.75 -50.19
C LEU A 40 2.19 9.62 -49.50
N ARG A 41 1.90 10.50 -48.54
CA ARG A 41 0.60 10.60 -47.86
C ARG A 41 -0.53 10.87 -48.87
N GLU A 42 -0.37 11.82 -49.77
CA GLU A 42 -1.36 12.09 -50.84
C GLU A 42 -1.46 10.94 -51.86
N ARG A 43 -0.32 10.36 -52.26
CA ARG A 43 -0.30 9.23 -53.20
C ARG A 43 -0.97 7.98 -52.62
N SER A 44 -0.96 7.81 -51.30
CA SER A 44 -1.55 6.64 -50.61
C SER A 44 -3.07 6.51 -50.77
N LEU A 45 -3.76 7.61 -51.12
CA LEU A 45 -5.20 7.66 -51.43
C LEU A 45 -5.53 7.08 -52.81
N ARG A 46 -4.55 7.02 -53.73
CA ARG A 46 -4.78 6.63 -55.12
C ARG A 46 -4.48 5.14 -55.31
N HIS A 47 -5.48 4.37 -55.75
CA HIS A 47 -5.32 2.94 -56.03
C HIS A 47 -4.22 2.65 -57.06
N ALA A 48 -4.09 3.49 -58.09
CA ALA A 48 -3.07 3.35 -59.13
C ALA A 48 -1.62 3.43 -58.62
N GLY A 49 -1.39 3.97 -57.42
CA GLY A 49 -0.05 4.01 -56.81
C GLY A 49 0.36 2.72 -56.11
N ARG A 50 -0.57 1.78 -55.87
CA ARG A 50 -0.34 0.54 -55.12
C ARG A 50 0.08 -0.60 -56.04
N ASP A 51 1.28 -0.50 -56.59
CA ASP A 51 1.88 -1.51 -57.48
C ASP A 51 2.96 -2.37 -56.78
N ARG A 52 3.62 -3.25 -57.54
CA ARG A 52 4.69 -4.15 -57.05
C ARG A 52 6.11 -3.57 -57.19
N HIS A 53 6.27 -2.39 -57.79
CA HIS A 53 7.56 -1.72 -57.85
C HIS A 53 8.00 -1.29 -56.44
N HIS A 54 9.28 -0.98 -56.27
CA HIS A 54 9.85 -0.62 -54.97
C HIS A 54 10.56 0.74 -55.00
N ASP A 55 10.31 1.55 -56.04
CA ASP A 55 10.94 2.86 -56.26
C ASP A 55 10.61 3.85 -55.13
N LEU A 56 9.39 3.82 -54.58
CA LEU A 56 9.03 4.72 -53.47
C LEU A 56 9.80 4.39 -52.19
N HIS A 57 10.02 3.11 -51.91
CA HIS A 57 10.81 2.69 -50.75
C HIS A 57 12.28 3.07 -50.92
N GLU A 58 12.86 2.86 -52.11
CA GLU A 58 14.23 3.30 -52.39
C GLU A 58 14.37 4.83 -52.29
N GLY A 59 13.37 5.59 -52.77
CA GLY A 59 13.31 7.05 -52.60
C GLY A 59 13.26 7.47 -51.14
N LEU A 60 12.49 6.76 -50.31
CA LEU A 60 12.42 7.02 -48.86
C LEU A 60 13.75 6.72 -48.15
N LYS A 61 14.48 5.67 -48.56
CA LYS A 61 15.84 5.41 -48.04
C LYS A 61 16.81 6.54 -48.36
N LEU A 62 16.68 7.18 -49.54
CA LEU A 62 17.48 8.37 -49.87
C LEU A 62 17.20 9.51 -48.90
N VAL A 63 15.94 9.74 -48.53
CA VAL A 63 15.57 10.73 -47.51
C VAL A 63 16.18 10.39 -46.15
N PHE A 64 16.09 9.14 -45.72
CA PHE A 64 16.70 8.73 -44.45
C PHE A 64 18.22 8.91 -44.43
N ARG A 65 18.92 8.55 -45.51
CA ARG A 65 20.37 8.79 -45.64
C ARG A 65 20.69 10.29 -45.67
N ALA A 66 19.90 11.08 -46.41
CA ALA A 66 20.04 12.52 -46.45
C ALA A 66 19.85 13.16 -45.06
N LEU A 67 18.92 12.68 -44.25
CA LEU A 67 18.76 13.13 -42.87
C LEU A 67 19.85 12.61 -41.93
N ALA A 68 20.53 11.52 -42.28
CA ALA A 68 21.65 11.02 -41.50
C ALA A 68 22.88 11.94 -41.60
N THR A 69 23.20 12.43 -42.81
CA THR A 69 24.46 13.15 -43.09
C THR A 69 24.29 14.55 -43.69
N GLY A 70 23.06 14.96 -44.02
CA GLY A 70 22.72 16.22 -44.70
C GLY A 70 22.69 16.08 -46.23
N GLU A 71 21.80 16.83 -46.89
CA GLU A 71 21.74 16.95 -48.36
C GLU A 71 21.22 18.33 -48.77
N HIS A 72 22.15 19.20 -49.18
CA HIS A 72 21.87 20.58 -49.57
C HIS A 72 20.93 20.68 -50.79
N ARG A 73 20.97 19.73 -51.72
CA ARG A 73 20.10 19.75 -52.93
C ARG A 73 18.62 19.57 -52.60
N LEU A 74 18.32 19.02 -51.43
CA LEU A 74 16.96 18.85 -50.91
C LEU A 74 16.67 19.77 -49.72
N ALA A 75 17.60 20.67 -49.38
CA ALA A 75 17.58 21.49 -48.18
C ALA A 75 17.37 20.66 -46.89
N LEU A 76 17.84 19.41 -46.86
CA LEU A 76 17.68 18.52 -45.72
C LEU A 76 18.88 18.67 -44.77
N PRO A 77 18.64 18.92 -43.47
CA PRO A 77 19.72 19.05 -42.50
C PRO A 77 20.30 17.68 -42.14
N ALA A 78 21.47 17.71 -41.51
CA ALA A 78 22.14 16.53 -41.00
C ALA A 78 21.64 16.25 -39.57
N LEU A 79 20.56 15.48 -39.43
CA LEU A 79 19.91 15.18 -38.15
C LEU A 79 20.62 14.07 -37.36
N GLY A 80 21.17 13.06 -38.02
CA GLY A 80 21.75 11.89 -37.34
C GLY A 80 20.73 11.15 -36.46
N GLY A 81 21.16 10.66 -35.29
CA GLY A 81 20.29 10.05 -34.27
C GLY A 81 19.41 8.92 -34.83
N LEU A 82 18.08 9.11 -34.79
CA LEU A 82 17.07 8.19 -35.34
C LEU A 82 17.34 7.78 -36.81
N PHE A 83 18.00 8.62 -37.59
CA PHE A 83 18.34 8.39 -39.00
C PHE A 83 19.75 7.86 -39.21
N ALA A 84 20.54 7.69 -38.15
CA ALA A 84 21.92 7.21 -38.27
C ALA A 84 21.98 5.84 -38.98
N PRO A 85 23.03 5.57 -39.77
CA PRO A 85 23.20 4.29 -40.44
C PRO A 85 23.29 3.14 -39.44
N GLY A 86 22.62 2.02 -39.72
CA GLY A 86 22.73 0.81 -38.90
C GLY A 86 21.76 0.73 -37.72
N GLU A 87 20.94 1.76 -37.48
CA GLU A 87 19.88 1.71 -36.45
C GLU A 87 18.73 0.76 -36.86
N THR A 88 18.51 0.55 -38.16
CA THR A 88 17.49 -0.38 -38.68
C THR A 88 18.03 -1.25 -39.82
N PRO A 89 19.04 -2.09 -39.59
CA PRO A 89 19.82 -2.74 -40.66
C PRO A 89 18.94 -3.63 -41.55
N ASN A 90 17.95 -4.31 -40.96
CA ASN A 90 17.01 -5.15 -41.68
C ASN A 90 16.09 -4.35 -42.62
N LEU A 91 15.64 -3.15 -42.20
CA LEU A 91 14.81 -2.28 -43.02
C LEU A 91 15.63 -1.53 -44.08
N ASP A 92 16.86 -1.15 -43.73
CA ASP A 92 17.77 -0.47 -44.65
C ASP A 92 18.15 -1.38 -45.84
N ALA A 93 18.28 -2.69 -45.59
CA ALA A 93 18.62 -3.70 -46.60
C ALA A 93 17.41 -4.24 -47.39
N CYS A 94 16.18 -4.15 -46.87
CA CYS A 94 15.03 -4.78 -47.52
C CYS A 94 14.48 -3.99 -48.72
N ARG A 95 13.71 -4.65 -49.59
CA ARG A 95 12.91 -3.99 -50.64
C ARG A 95 11.42 -4.15 -50.30
N LEU A 96 10.71 -3.04 -50.21
CA LEU A 96 9.26 -3.01 -49.95
C LEU A 96 8.54 -2.57 -51.22
N GLY A 97 7.54 -3.34 -51.63
CA GLY A 97 6.66 -2.96 -52.74
C GLY A 97 5.82 -1.73 -52.39
N ASN A 98 5.53 -0.89 -53.39
CA ASN A 98 4.78 0.36 -53.26
C ASN A 98 3.40 0.13 -52.62
N ALA A 99 2.74 -0.98 -52.95
CA ALA A 99 1.47 -1.37 -52.33
C ALA A 99 1.58 -1.49 -50.80
N ALA A 100 2.61 -2.15 -50.28
CA ALA A 100 2.80 -2.34 -48.83
C ALA A 100 3.21 -1.03 -48.14
N LEU A 101 4.13 -0.26 -48.75
CA LEU A 101 4.58 1.02 -48.21
C LEU A 101 3.43 2.02 -48.14
N LEU A 102 2.67 2.19 -49.24
CA LEU A 102 1.56 3.13 -49.28
C LEU A 102 0.40 2.71 -48.38
N ASP A 103 0.18 1.40 -48.15
CA ASP A 103 -0.81 0.96 -47.15
C ASP A 103 -0.37 1.34 -45.73
N ALA A 104 0.92 1.17 -45.40
CA ALA A 104 1.46 1.62 -44.12
C ALA A 104 1.36 3.14 -43.94
N VAL A 105 1.74 3.91 -44.97
CA VAL A 105 1.60 5.39 -44.96
C VAL A 105 0.14 5.80 -44.84
N PHE A 106 -0.77 5.14 -45.57
CA PHE A 106 -2.20 5.42 -45.48
C PHE A 106 -2.73 5.25 -44.05
N ARG A 107 -2.38 4.12 -43.40
CA ARG A 107 -2.80 3.82 -42.02
C ARG A 107 -2.23 4.77 -40.97
N LEU A 108 -1.07 5.38 -41.24
CA LEU A 108 -0.49 6.42 -40.38
C LEU A 108 -1.07 7.81 -40.67
N ALA A 109 -1.54 8.06 -41.89
CA ALA A 109 -1.92 9.40 -42.32
C ALA A 109 -3.43 9.68 -42.26
N TRP A 110 -4.27 8.63 -42.28
CA TRP A 110 -5.72 8.77 -42.46
C TRP A 110 -6.50 7.88 -41.49
N LEU A 111 -7.56 8.44 -40.92
CA LEU A 111 -8.55 7.75 -40.11
C LEU A 111 -9.84 7.56 -40.92
N ARG A 112 -10.43 6.37 -40.85
CA ARG A 112 -11.76 6.11 -41.42
C ARG A 112 -12.82 6.41 -40.35
N GLN A 113 -13.74 7.32 -40.67
CA GLN A 113 -14.88 7.67 -39.83
C GLN A 113 -16.17 7.40 -40.60
N ASP A 114 -17.31 7.32 -39.90
CA ASP A 114 -18.62 7.01 -40.50
C ASP A 114 -19.02 7.97 -41.63
N ARG A 115 -18.49 9.20 -41.64
CA ARG A 115 -18.76 10.25 -42.64
C ARG A 115 -17.64 10.48 -43.67
N GLY A 116 -16.57 9.67 -43.67
CA GLY A 116 -15.48 9.80 -44.66
C GLY A 116 -14.08 9.53 -44.11
N LEU A 117 -13.05 9.95 -44.85
CA LEU A 117 -11.66 9.91 -44.39
C LEU A 117 -11.28 11.24 -43.74
N ALA A 118 -10.71 11.18 -42.54
CA ALA A 118 -10.10 12.31 -41.85
C ALA A 118 -8.57 12.19 -41.89
N ARG A 119 -7.87 13.31 -42.08
CA ARG A 119 -6.40 13.34 -42.01
C ARG A 119 -5.95 13.37 -40.55
N VAL A 120 -4.92 12.57 -40.22
CA VAL A 120 -4.27 12.61 -38.90
C VAL A 120 -3.48 13.93 -38.76
N ASN A 121 -3.72 14.67 -37.69
CA ASN A 121 -3.05 15.94 -37.41
C ASN A 121 -1.73 15.72 -36.66
N TRP A 122 -0.65 15.48 -37.40
CA TRP A 122 0.68 15.31 -36.81
C TRP A 122 1.32 16.63 -36.33
N ARG A 123 0.74 17.80 -36.67
CA ARG A 123 1.24 19.10 -36.23
C ARG A 123 1.00 19.30 -34.75
N ASP A 124 -0.26 19.13 -34.36
CA ASP A 124 -0.76 19.39 -33.01
C ASP A 124 -0.90 18.09 -32.20
N MET A 125 -0.23 17.02 -32.64
CA MET A 125 -0.20 15.75 -31.93
C MET A 125 0.33 15.98 -30.50
N GLU A 126 -0.55 15.79 -29.54
CA GLU A 126 -0.22 15.87 -28.12
C GLU A 126 0.49 14.58 -27.67
N THR A 127 1.17 14.67 -26.53
CA THR A 127 1.88 13.53 -25.95
C THR A 127 0.97 12.36 -25.59
N GLU A 128 -0.32 12.65 -25.35
CA GLU A 128 -1.38 11.66 -25.11
C GLU A 128 -1.55 10.66 -26.25
N GLU A 129 -1.47 11.14 -27.49
CA GLU A 129 -1.67 10.30 -28.67
C GLU A 129 -0.52 9.30 -28.85
N LEU A 130 0.72 9.68 -28.54
CA LEU A 130 1.86 8.76 -28.60
C LEU A 130 1.84 7.73 -27.46
N GLY A 131 1.37 8.12 -26.27
CA GLY A 131 1.18 7.22 -25.14
C GLY A 131 0.13 6.14 -25.43
N SER A 132 -1.03 6.53 -25.96
CA SER A 132 -2.10 5.58 -26.31
C SER A 132 -1.70 4.61 -27.44
N VAL A 133 -0.90 5.05 -28.41
CA VAL A 133 -0.32 4.18 -29.44
C VAL A 133 0.61 3.14 -28.82
N TYR A 134 1.46 3.53 -27.86
CA TYR A 134 2.33 2.60 -27.15
C TYR A 134 1.56 1.53 -26.39
N GLU A 135 0.55 1.93 -25.62
CA GLU A 135 -0.31 1.00 -24.88
C GLU A 135 -0.95 -0.03 -25.81
N SER A 136 -1.51 0.44 -26.92
CA SER A 136 -2.14 -0.40 -27.92
C SER A 136 -1.15 -1.40 -28.56
N LEU A 137 0.12 -1.00 -28.72
CA LEU A 137 1.16 -1.87 -29.28
C LEU A 137 1.60 -2.97 -28.31
N LEU A 138 1.57 -2.74 -26.99
CA LEU A 138 1.94 -3.75 -25.98
C LEU A 138 1.00 -4.95 -25.97
N GLU A 139 -0.24 -4.79 -26.44
CA GLU A 139 -1.21 -5.87 -26.57
C GLU A 139 -0.96 -6.78 -27.77
N LEU A 140 -0.13 -6.34 -28.71
CA LEU A 140 0.07 -7.02 -29.99
C LEU A 140 1.31 -7.90 -29.95
N THR A 141 1.11 -9.22 -29.81
CA THR A 141 2.19 -10.21 -29.97
C THR A 141 2.19 -10.73 -31.41
N PRO A 142 3.19 -10.36 -32.25
CA PRO A 142 3.28 -10.90 -33.61
C PRO A 142 3.66 -12.38 -33.56
N ARG A 143 2.89 -13.20 -34.28
CA ARG A 143 3.17 -14.62 -34.55
C ARG A 143 3.36 -14.81 -36.03
N ARG A 144 4.28 -15.72 -36.38
CA ARG A 144 4.48 -16.13 -37.76
C ARG A 144 3.48 -17.23 -38.08
N GLU A 145 2.70 -17.08 -39.15
CA GLU A 145 1.82 -18.17 -39.62
C GLU A 145 2.66 -19.40 -40.00
N ALA A 146 2.05 -20.59 -39.94
CA ALA A 146 2.72 -21.87 -40.23
C ALA A 146 3.41 -21.90 -41.62
N GLY A 147 2.94 -21.11 -42.59
CA GLY A 147 3.56 -20.96 -43.91
C GLY A 147 4.72 -19.95 -43.98
N GLY A 148 5.09 -19.30 -42.87
CA GLY A 148 6.27 -18.42 -42.77
C GLY A 148 6.19 -17.08 -43.51
N ARG A 149 5.13 -16.83 -44.29
CA ARG A 149 4.98 -15.70 -45.23
C ARG A 149 4.13 -14.53 -44.71
N ARG A 150 3.38 -14.72 -43.62
CA ARG A 150 2.59 -13.66 -42.98
C ARG A 150 2.85 -13.63 -41.48
N LEU A 151 2.83 -12.42 -40.94
CA LEU A 151 2.73 -12.17 -39.52
C LEU A 151 1.24 -11.93 -39.20
N THR A 152 0.74 -12.64 -38.21
CA THR A 152 -0.57 -12.41 -37.58
C THR A 152 -0.36 -11.97 -36.16
N PHE A 153 -1.36 -11.34 -35.55
CA PHE A 153 -1.36 -11.12 -34.11
C PHE A 153 -2.12 -12.27 -33.44
N ALA A 154 -1.71 -12.67 -32.24
CA ALA A 154 -2.47 -13.64 -31.46
C ALA A 154 -3.92 -13.14 -31.26
N SER A 155 -4.92 -13.98 -31.56
CA SER A 155 -6.35 -13.63 -31.44
C SER A 155 -7.04 -14.53 -30.41
N GLY A 156 -8.01 -13.98 -29.65
CA GLY A 156 -8.82 -14.72 -28.66
C GLY A 156 -8.51 -14.39 -27.19
N ALA A 157 -8.92 -15.28 -26.28
CA ALA A 157 -8.66 -15.17 -24.83
C ALA A 157 -7.14 -15.14 -24.48
N GLU A 158 -6.29 -15.59 -25.40
CA GLU A 158 -4.83 -15.53 -25.30
C GLU A 158 -4.24 -14.10 -25.40
N GLY A 159 -4.98 -13.12 -25.94
CA GLY A 159 -4.53 -11.73 -26.12
C GLY A 159 -5.38 -10.67 -25.39
N ARG A 160 -6.58 -11.03 -24.92
CA ARG A 160 -7.48 -10.08 -24.23
C ARG A 160 -7.13 -9.99 -22.75
N GLY A 161 -6.42 -8.93 -22.37
CA GLY A 161 -6.34 -8.46 -20.98
C GLY A 161 -5.09 -8.84 -20.19
N HIS A 162 -4.20 -9.70 -20.72
CA HIS A 162 -2.98 -10.08 -20.00
C HIS A 162 -1.93 -8.97 -20.01
N ALA A 163 -1.50 -8.46 -21.17
CA ALA A 163 -0.37 -7.51 -21.29
C ALA A 163 -0.63 -6.14 -20.63
N ARG A 164 -1.86 -5.60 -20.67
CA ARG A 164 -2.21 -4.33 -20.01
C ARG A 164 -2.01 -4.37 -18.50
N LYS A 165 -2.44 -5.47 -17.86
CA LYS A 165 -2.23 -5.70 -16.41
C LYS A 165 -0.80 -6.13 -16.07
N THR A 166 -0.04 -6.71 -17.01
CA THR A 166 1.36 -7.12 -16.76
C THR A 166 2.40 -6.03 -17.01
N THR A 167 2.05 -4.97 -17.74
CA THR A 167 2.95 -3.84 -18.03
C THR A 167 2.67 -2.61 -17.17
N GLY A 168 1.46 -2.51 -16.59
CA GLY A 168 1.07 -1.42 -15.68
C GLY A 168 1.08 -0.03 -16.31
N SER A 169 1.22 0.04 -17.64
CA SER A 169 1.32 1.27 -18.40
C SER A 169 -0.08 1.85 -18.61
N TYR A 170 -0.45 2.83 -17.77
CA TYR A 170 -1.66 3.63 -17.93
C TYR A 170 -1.28 5.09 -18.20
N TYR A 171 -1.83 5.65 -19.27
CA TYR A 171 -1.70 7.06 -19.58
C TYR A 171 -2.25 7.89 -18.42
N THR A 172 -1.50 8.91 -18.03
CA THR A 172 -1.87 9.77 -16.90
C THR A 172 -2.48 11.05 -17.45
N PRO A 173 -3.73 11.41 -17.09
CA PRO A 173 -4.34 12.66 -17.52
C PRO A 173 -3.48 13.90 -17.18
N ASP A 174 -3.40 14.85 -18.11
CA ASP A 174 -2.62 16.09 -17.98
C ASP A 174 -2.93 16.87 -16.70
N ALA A 175 -4.19 16.87 -16.25
CA ALA A 175 -4.59 17.53 -15.01
C ALA A 175 -3.85 16.94 -13.79
N LEU A 176 -3.67 15.62 -13.72
CA LEU A 176 -2.94 14.96 -12.62
C LEU A 176 -1.43 15.19 -12.74
N VAL A 177 -0.90 15.17 -13.97
CA VAL A 177 0.52 15.51 -14.21
C VAL A 177 0.83 16.93 -13.76
N ARG A 178 -0.05 17.89 -14.06
CA ARG A 178 0.09 19.28 -13.59
C ARG A 178 0.13 19.36 -12.07
N VAL A 179 -0.83 18.73 -11.37
CA VAL A 179 -0.84 18.72 -9.90
C VAL A 179 0.45 18.10 -9.33
N LEU A 180 0.94 17.01 -9.91
CA LEU A 180 2.19 16.38 -9.48
C LEU A 180 3.40 17.30 -9.67
N LEU A 181 3.49 17.99 -10.81
CA LEU A 181 4.55 18.96 -11.09
C LEU A 181 4.46 20.20 -10.21
N ASP A 182 3.25 20.70 -9.92
CA ASP A 182 3.03 21.83 -8.99
C ASP A 182 3.52 21.49 -7.58
N ALA A 183 3.25 20.27 -7.10
CA ALA A 183 3.67 19.83 -5.78
C ALA A 183 5.18 19.53 -5.67
N THR A 184 5.81 19.14 -6.79
CA THR A 184 7.15 18.54 -6.81
C THR A 184 8.19 19.39 -7.52
N LEU A 185 7.99 19.68 -8.81
CA LEU A 185 9.00 20.30 -9.66
C LEU A 185 9.05 21.82 -9.46
N ASP A 186 7.90 22.50 -9.43
CA ASP A 186 7.85 23.96 -9.33
C ASP A 186 8.62 24.50 -8.11
N PRO A 187 8.50 23.91 -6.90
CA PRO A 187 9.30 24.33 -5.75
C PRO A 187 10.81 24.13 -5.93
N VAL A 188 11.24 23.17 -6.75
CA VAL A 188 12.65 22.97 -7.11
C VAL A 188 13.12 24.06 -8.06
N LEU A 189 12.29 24.43 -9.05
CA LEU A 189 12.57 25.53 -9.99
C LEU A 189 12.65 26.87 -9.25
N ASP A 190 11.66 27.16 -8.39
CA ASP A 190 11.61 28.39 -7.60
C ASP A 190 12.89 28.55 -6.76
N ARG A 191 13.37 27.46 -6.14
CA ARG A 191 14.62 27.48 -5.37
C ARG A 191 15.85 27.69 -6.25
N ALA A 192 15.92 27.05 -7.41
CA ALA A 192 17.04 27.22 -8.33
C ALA A 192 17.15 28.67 -8.83
N GLU A 193 16.01 29.34 -9.01
CA GLU A 193 15.95 30.75 -9.40
C GLU A 193 16.23 31.71 -8.23
N ALA A 194 15.83 31.33 -7.01
CA ALA A 194 16.01 32.12 -5.80
C ALA A 194 17.50 32.16 -5.38
N GLY A 195 18.20 33.21 -5.82
CA GLY A 195 19.59 33.49 -5.43
C GLY A 195 20.62 33.24 -6.53
N ALA A 196 20.21 32.84 -7.73
CA ALA A 196 21.11 32.71 -8.87
C ALA A 196 21.26 34.02 -9.64
N GLU A 197 22.50 34.42 -9.92
CA GLU A 197 22.81 35.52 -10.86
C GLU A 197 22.41 35.13 -12.30
N ASP A 198 22.79 33.92 -12.73
CA ASP A 198 22.31 33.30 -13.97
C ASP A 198 21.20 32.28 -13.68
N LYS A 199 19.96 32.76 -13.67
CA LYS A 199 18.77 31.92 -13.45
C LYS A 199 18.59 30.87 -14.54
N ALA A 200 18.90 31.20 -15.80
CA ALA A 200 18.77 30.26 -16.91
C ALA A 200 19.78 29.12 -16.78
N GLY A 201 21.04 29.43 -16.47
CA GLY A 201 22.08 28.44 -16.18
C GLY A 201 21.76 27.58 -14.97
N ALA A 202 21.24 28.17 -13.89
CA ALA A 202 20.82 27.43 -12.71
C ALA A 202 19.73 26.40 -13.03
N LEU A 203 18.70 26.80 -13.79
CA LEU A 203 17.64 25.89 -14.26
C LEU A 203 18.18 24.77 -15.16
N LEU A 204 19.14 25.08 -16.05
CA LEU A 204 19.76 24.10 -16.95
C LEU A 204 20.73 23.13 -16.25
N SER A 205 21.05 23.37 -14.98
CA SER A 205 21.89 22.48 -14.16
C SER A 205 21.09 21.42 -13.38
N LEU A 206 19.76 21.50 -13.43
CA LEU A 206 18.86 20.59 -12.73
C LEU A 206 18.81 19.23 -13.41
N SER A 207 18.64 18.16 -12.64
CA SER A 207 18.35 16.82 -13.15
C SER A 207 16.96 16.36 -12.70
N VAL A 208 16.08 16.09 -13.66
CA VAL A 208 14.74 15.56 -13.44
C VAL A 208 14.66 14.14 -13.99
N LEU A 209 14.27 13.20 -13.14
CA LEU A 209 14.18 11.79 -13.46
C LEU A 209 12.74 11.29 -13.52
N ASP A 210 12.45 10.40 -14.46
CA ASP A 210 11.35 9.44 -14.36
C ASP A 210 11.93 8.00 -14.40
N PRO A 211 11.87 7.23 -13.29
CA PRO A 211 12.42 5.88 -13.22
C PRO A 211 11.50 4.80 -13.80
N ALA A 212 10.34 5.17 -14.35
CA ALA A 212 9.45 4.28 -15.08
C ALA A 212 8.86 5.06 -16.28
N ALA A 213 9.76 5.57 -17.12
CA ALA A 213 9.47 6.68 -18.02
C ALA A 213 8.41 6.40 -19.09
N GLY A 214 8.16 5.13 -19.44
CA GLY A 214 7.20 4.78 -20.48
C GLY A 214 7.46 5.54 -21.78
N SER A 215 6.44 6.25 -22.29
CA SER A 215 6.55 7.10 -23.48
C SER A 215 7.24 8.46 -23.25
N GLY A 216 7.65 8.78 -22.02
CA GLY A 216 8.31 10.04 -21.66
C GLY A 216 7.35 11.19 -21.33
N HIS A 217 6.07 10.90 -21.07
CA HIS A 217 5.04 11.93 -20.86
C HIS A 217 5.36 12.90 -19.70
N PHE A 218 5.77 12.38 -18.53
CA PHE A 218 6.19 13.21 -17.39
C PHE A 218 7.45 14.03 -17.69
N LEU A 219 8.43 13.43 -18.37
CA LEU A 219 9.67 14.12 -18.76
C LEU A 219 9.39 15.27 -19.72
N LEU A 220 8.48 15.08 -20.68
CA LEU A 220 8.06 16.14 -21.60
C LEU A 220 7.34 17.26 -20.87
N ALA A 221 6.42 16.94 -19.97
CA ALA A 221 5.71 17.94 -19.17
C ALA A 221 6.68 18.76 -18.30
N ALA A 222 7.63 18.09 -17.63
CA ALA A 222 8.70 18.75 -16.88
C ALA A 222 9.60 19.62 -17.79
N GLY A 223 10.00 19.07 -18.94
CA GLY A 223 10.82 19.76 -19.93
C GLY A 223 10.21 21.06 -20.40
N ARG A 224 8.90 21.03 -20.73
CA ARG A 224 8.13 22.22 -21.12
C ARG A 224 8.12 23.28 -20.02
N ARG A 225 7.95 22.90 -18.75
CA ARG A 225 7.98 23.84 -17.61
C ARG A 225 9.35 24.51 -17.43
N ILE A 226 10.42 23.73 -17.47
CA ILE A 226 11.78 24.26 -17.33
C ILE A 226 12.12 25.16 -18.51
N ALA A 227 11.82 24.72 -19.73
CA ALA A 227 12.09 25.48 -20.96
C ALA A 227 11.35 26.81 -20.99
N ALA A 228 10.10 26.85 -20.54
CA ALA A 228 9.31 28.08 -20.46
C ALA A 228 9.96 29.11 -19.52
N ARG A 229 10.51 28.67 -18.37
CA ARG A 229 11.21 29.56 -17.43
C ARG A 229 12.58 30.00 -17.97
N VAL A 230 13.36 29.08 -18.55
CA VAL A 230 14.66 29.38 -19.18
C VAL A 230 14.50 30.41 -20.31
N ALA A 231 13.54 30.21 -21.21
CA ALA A 231 13.28 31.12 -22.32
C ALA A 231 12.86 32.51 -21.83
N ARG A 232 12.03 32.58 -20.78
CA ARG A 232 11.60 33.85 -20.17
C ARG A 232 12.79 34.64 -19.60
N HIS A 233 13.69 33.99 -18.86
CA HIS A 233 14.85 34.67 -18.28
C HIS A 233 15.83 35.18 -19.33
N ARG A 234 16.03 34.43 -20.42
CA ARG A 234 16.91 34.87 -21.51
C ARG A 234 16.33 35.98 -22.37
N ALA A 235 15.02 35.95 -22.61
CA ALA A 235 14.35 36.98 -23.41
C ALA A 235 14.16 38.31 -22.65
N GLY A 236 14.24 38.30 -21.31
CA GLY A 236 13.95 39.48 -20.48
C GLY A 236 12.49 39.96 -20.59
N GLY A 237 11.57 39.09 -21.02
CA GLY A 237 10.19 39.43 -21.40
C GLY A 237 9.41 38.24 -21.98
N VAL A 238 8.59 38.49 -23.02
CA VAL A 238 7.84 37.44 -23.72
C VAL A 238 8.77 36.71 -24.69
N PRO A 239 9.09 35.42 -24.47
CA PRO A 239 9.98 34.67 -25.36
C PRO A 239 9.33 34.41 -26.72
N SER A 240 10.13 34.46 -27.79
CA SER A 240 9.69 34.02 -29.11
C SER A 240 9.56 32.49 -29.16
N ALA A 241 8.86 31.97 -30.17
CA ALA A 241 8.80 30.54 -30.40
C ALA A 241 10.19 29.92 -30.68
N ALA A 242 11.14 30.70 -31.21
CA ALA A 242 12.51 30.27 -31.42
C ALA A 242 13.27 30.15 -30.08
N ASP A 243 13.11 31.15 -29.19
CA ASP A 243 13.73 31.13 -27.85
C ASP A 243 13.25 29.94 -27.03
N TYR A 244 11.93 29.67 -27.07
CA TYR A 244 11.36 28.52 -26.38
C TYR A 244 11.86 27.18 -26.94
N ARG A 245 11.91 27.02 -28.28
CA ARG A 245 12.44 25.80 -28.91
C ARG A 245 13.90 25.56 -28.54
N HIS A 246 14.71 26.61 -28.57
CA HIS A 246 16.11 26.53 -28.20
C HIS A 246 16.29 26.14 -26.72
N ALA A 247 15.53 26.77 -25.82
CA ALA A 247 15.51 26.41 -24.41
C ALA A 247 15.07 24.94 -24.19
N LEU A 248 14.02 24.48 -24.90
CA LEU A 248 13.54 23.11 -24.78
C LEU A 248 14.58 22.09 -25.27
N ARG A 249 15.31 22.39 -26.34
CA ARG A 249 16.44 21.58 -26.80
C ARG A 249 17.53 21.43 -25.75
N GLU A 250 17.92 22.51 -25.09
CA GLU A 250 18.91 22.46 -24.00
C GLU A 250 18.40 21.69 -22.79
N VAL A 251 17.14 21.88 -22.41
CA VAL A 251 16.53 21.15 -21.30
C VAL A 251 16.50 19.64 -21.58
N VAL A 252 16.07 19.23 -22.77
CA VAL A 252 16.05 17.82 -23.16
C VAL A 252 17.46 17.21 -23.19
N SER A 253 18.47 17.96 -23.63
CA SER A 253 19.87 17.48 -23.70
C SER A 253 20.63 17.52 -22.38
N ARG A 254 20.18 18.28 -21.36
CA ARG A 254 20.93 18.48 -20.11
C ARG A 254 20.19 18.02 -18.85
N CYS A 255 18.88 18.20 -18.81
CA CYS A 255 18.10 18.14 -17.57
C CYS A 255 17.31 16.85 -17.39
N LEU A 256 16.83 16.23 -18.46
CA LEU A 256 15.84 15.15 -18.37
C LEU A 256 16.50 13.77 -18.41
N TYR A 257 16.13 12.90 -17.48
CA TYR A 257 16.64 11.53 -17.33
C TYR A 257 15.47 10.55 -17.27
N GLY A 258 15.58 9.40 -17.90
CA GLY A 258 14.52 8.39 -17.95
C GLY A 258 15.08 6.98 -17.82
N VAL A 259 14.37 6.11 -17.10
CA VAL A 259 14.69 4.67 -17.06
C VAL A 259 13.41 3.89 -17.32
N ASP A 260 13.50 2.87 -18.17
CA ASP A 260 12.41 1.92 -18.37
C ASP A 260 12.95 0.52 -18.67
N ARG A 261 12.28 -0.53 -18.17
CA ARG A 261 12.68 -1.92 -18.41
C ARG A 261 12.40 -2.39 -19.84
N ASN A 262 11.46 -1.73 -20.53
CA ASN A 262 11.06 -2.08 -21.87
C ASN A 262 11.88 -1.28 -22.89
N PRO A 263 12.70 -1.92 -23.73
CA PRO A 263 13.50 -1.21 -24.74
C PRO A 263 12.63 -0.42 -25.73
N LEU A 264 11.38 -0.85 -25.99
CA LEU A 264 10.47 -0.11 -26.85
C LEU A 264 10.00 1.21 -26.21
N ALA A 265 9.79 1.23 -24.90
CA ALA A 265 9.43 2.43 -24.15
C ALA A 265 10.57 3.46 -24.21
N VAL A 266 11.80 3.00 -23.97
CA VAL A 266 13.02 3.83 -24.07
C VAL A 266 13.13 4.51 -25.43
N GLU A 267 12.97 3.76 -26.52
CA GLU A 267 13.05 4.32 -27.87
C GLU A 267 11.89 5.27 -28.17
N LEU A 268 10.68 4.97 -27.69
CA LEU A 268 9.55 5.89 -27.82
C LEU A 268 9.76 7.19 -27.06
N CYS A 269 10.25 7.12 -25.82
CA CYS A 269 10.61 8.27 -25.00
C CYS A 269 11.61 9.16 -25.72
N LYS A 270 12.70 8.59 -26.28
CA LYS A 270 13.67 9.34 -27.09
C LYS A 270 13.03 10.01 -28.30
N VAL A 271 12.18 9.30 -29.04
CA VAL A 271 11.50 9.84 -30.22
C VAL A 271 10.56 10.99 -29.85
N ALA A 272 9.79 10.86 -28.76
CA ALA A 272 8.90 11.90 -28.28
C ALA A 272 9.68 13.16 -27.87
N LEU A 273 10.78 12.98 -27.13
CA LEU A 273 11.71 14.07 -26.77
C LEU A 273 12.31 14.75 -28.01
N TRP A 274 12.74 13.99 -29.02
CA TRP A 274 13.29 14.55 -30.27
C TRP A 274 12.25 15.30 -31.11
N ILE A 275 11.00 14.83 -31.17
CA ILE A 275 9.92 15.51 -31.91
C ILE A 275 9.61 16.86 -31.26
N GLU A 276 9.56 16.90 -29.93
CA GLU A 276 9.25 18.11 -29.18
C GLU A 276 10.42 19.11 -29.15
N ALA A 277 11.65 18.63 -29.02
CA ALA A 277 12.86 19.46 -28.97
C ALA A 277 13.51 19.72 -30.34
N LEU A 278 12.77 19.51 -31.45
CA LEU A 278 13.30 19.72 -32.79
C LEU A 278 13.58 21.21 -33.04
N GLU A 279 14.86 21.52 -33.26
CA GLU A 279 15.32 22.86 -33.65
C GLU A 279 15.75 22.85 -35.13
N PRO A 280 15.17 23.70 -35.99
CA PRO A 280 15.50 23.74 -37.41
C PRO A 280 17.00 23.89 -37.70
N GLY A 281 17.55 22.98 -38.51
CA GLY A 281 18.96 22.99 -38.91
C GLY A 281 19.94 22.41 -37.89
N LYS A 282 19.50 22.07 -36.68
CA LYS A 282 20.33 21.42 -35.66
C LYS A 282 20.16 19.89 -35.69
N PRO A 283 21.20 19.13 -35.31
CA PRO A 283 21.12 17.68 -35.26
C PRO A 283 20.27 17.17 -34.08
N LEU A 284 19.86 15.91 -34.05
CA LEU A 284 19.16 15.33 -32.89
C LEU A 284 20.10 15.15 -31.70
N THR A 285 19.63 15.49 -30.49
CA THR A 285 20.42 15.43 -29.27
C THR A 285 20.81 14.00 -28.88
N PHE A 286 21.92 13.83 -28.16
CA PHE A 286 22.41 12.52 -27.72
C PHE A 286 21.76 12.07 -26.40
N LEU A 287 20.69 11.28 -26.51
CA LEU A 287 19.88 10.88 -25.35
C LEU A 287 20.32 9.58 -24.65
N ASP A 288 21.26 8.81 -25.19
CA ASP A 288 21.64 7.49 -24.63
C ASP A 288 22.30 7.60 -23.24
N ALA A 289 22.88 8.75 -22.90
CA ALA A 289 23.42 9.01 -21.57
C ALA A 289 22.33 9.32 -20.52
N HIS A 290 21.12 9.68 -20.96
CA HIS A 290 20.05 10.19 -20.11
C HIS A 290 18.82 9.28 -20.05
N VAL A 291 18.48 8.63 -21.16
CA VAL A 291 17.35 7.69 -21.26
C VAL A 291 17.89 6.26 -21.42
N ARG A 292 17.76 5.44 -20.37
CA ARG A 292 18.39 4.12 -20.25
C ARG A 292 17.37 3.00 -20.18
N CYS A 293 17.77 1.84 -20.70
CA CYS A 293 17.00 0.60 -20.56
C CYS A 293 17.46 -0.19 -19.33
N GLY A 294 16.55 -0.48 -18.40
CA GLY A 294 16.83 -1.22 -17.17
C GLY A 294 15.61 -1.34 -16.27
N ASP A 295 15.56 -2.39 -15.45
CA ASP A 295 14.61 -2.50 -14.35
C ASP A 295 15.10 -1.62 -13.20
N SER A 296 14.43 -0.49 -13.01
CA SER A 296 14.77 0.47 -11.97
C SER A 296 14.81 -0.14 -10.58
N LEU A 297 14.02 -1.18 -10.28
CA LEU A 297 13.93 -1.81 -8.94
C LEU A 297 14.99 -2.90 -8.72
N ILE A 298 15.55 -3.50 -9.77
CA ILE A 298 16.56 -4.56 -9.67
C ILE A 298 17.94 -4.00 -9.99
N GLY A 299 18.88 -4.13 -9.06
CA GLY A 299 20.24 -3.64 -9.23
C GLY A 299 20.78 -2.96 -7.99
N VAL A 300 22.03 -2.51 -8.10
CA VAL A 300 22.75 -1.84 -7.01
C VAL A 300 22.31 -0.39 -6.98
N PHE A 301 21.78 0.06 -5.85
CA PHE A 301 21.31 1.44 -5.66
C PHE A 301 22.42 2.37 -5.15
N ASP A 302 23.31 1.85 -4.30
CA ASP A 302 24.45 2.58 -3.75
C ASP A 302 25.67 1.67 -3.57
N TYR A 303 26.85 2.26 -3.39
CA TYR A 303 28.08 1.50 -3.17
C TYR A 303 28.13 0.81 -1.80
N GLU A 304 27.26 1.20 -0.85
CA GLU A 304 27.18 0.59 0.47
C GLU A 304 26.71 -0.87 0.36
N MET A 305 25.77 -1.16 -0.55
CA MET A 305 25.36 -2.55 -0.88
C MET A 305 26.57 -3.43 -1.25
N LEU A 306 27.49 -2.93 -2.07
CA LEU A 306 28.70 -3.67 -2.46
C LEU A 306 29.68 -3.82 -1.29
N SER A 307 29.81 -2.77 -0.47
CA SER A 307 30.69 -2.80 0.71
C SER A 307 30.26 -3.84 1.74
N LYS A 308 28.94 -3.98 1.98
CA LYS A 308 28.37 -4.98 2.89
C LYS A 308 28.51 -6.41 2.37
N GLY A 309 28.75 -6.58 1.06
CA GLY A 309 28.80 -7.88 0.42
C GLY A 309 27.42 -8.49 0.21
N ILE A 310 27.38 -9.73 -0.26
CA ILE A 310 26.13 -10.41 -0.61
C ILE A 310 25.41 -10.86 0.68
N PRO A 311 24.11 -10.55 0.85
CA PRO A 311 23.30 -11.07 1.95
C PRO A 311 23.24 -12.60 1.94
N ASP A 312 23.21 -13.25 3.10
CA ASP A 312 23.18 -14.72 3.18
C ASP A 312 21.87 -15.29 2.60
N GLU A 313 20.80 -14.50 2.71
CA GLU A 313 19.47 -14.76 2.21
C GLU A 313 19.45 -14.94 0.68
N ALA A 314 20.41 -14.37 -0.06
CA ALA A 314 20.58 -14.63 -1.49
C ALA A 314 20.77 -16.12 -1.81
N TYR A 315 21.25 -16.91 -0.83
CA TYR A 315 21.48 -18.35 -0.92
C TYR A 315 20.37 -19.20 -0.32
N LYS A 316 19.23 -18.60 0.05
CA LYS A 316 18.04 -19.36 0.45
C LYS A 316 17.54 -20.21 -0.72
N PRO A 317 17.16 -21.48 -0.49
CA PRO A 317 16.66 -22.34 -1.56
C PRO A 317 15.30 -21.84 -2.07
N LEU A 318 15.19 -21.60 -3.37
CA LEU A 318 13.96 -21.19 -4.04
C LEU A 318 13.34 -22.35 -4.84
N THR A 319 12.21 -22.09 -5.50
CA THR A 319 11.55 -23.09 -6.36
C THR A 319 12.54 -23.61 -7.42
N GLY A 320 12.73 -24.94 -7.47
CA GLY A 320 13.64 -25.60 -8.41
C GLY A 320 15.12 -25.65 -8.00
N ASP A 321 15.50 -25.08 -6.86
CA ASP A 321 16.87 -25.13 -6.35
C ASP A 321 17.14 -26.42 -5.54
N ASP A 322 18.41 -26.86 -5.56
CA ASP A 322 18.96 -27.90 -4.70
C ASP A 322 19.33 -27.33 -3.32
N LYS A 323 18.77 -27.92 -2.26
CA LYS A 323 18.91 -27.41 -0.89
C LYS A 323 20.34 -27.51 -0.36
N ASP A 324 21.08 -28.54 -0.75
CA ASP A 324 22.44 -28.74 -0.26
C ASP A 324 23.44 -27.78 -0.92
N THR A 325 23.26 -27.52 -2.22
CA THR A 325 23.97 -26.47 -2.96
C THR A 325 23.76 -25.11 -2.29
N ALA A 326 22.49 -24.73 -2.11
CA ALA A 326 22.09 -23.46 -1.49
C ALA A 326 22.74 -23.28 -0.10
N LYS A 327 22.66 -24.32 0.75
CA LYS A 327 23.23 -24.30 2.10
C LYS A 327 24.75 -24.23 2.12
N ALA A 328 25.44 -24.88 1.18
CA ALA A 328 26.89 -24.86 1.10
C ALA A 328 27.40 -23.46 0.71
N TYR A 329 26.85 -22.86 -0.34
CA TYR A 329 27.20 -21.50 -0.75
C TYR A 329 26.83 -20.47 0.31
N GLY A 330 25.65 -20.58 0.96
CA GLY A 330 25.26 -19.68 2.03
C GLY A 330 26.21 -19.73 3.24
N ARG A 331 26.69 -20.92 3.61
CA ARG A 331 27.72 -21.06 4.67
C ARG A 331 29.04 -20.40 4.28
N HIS A 332 29.49 -20.60 3.05
CA HIS A 332 30.76 -20.03 2.58
C HIS A 332 30.67 -18.50 2.47
N ASN A 333 29.57 -17.97 1.94
CA ASN A 333 29.31 -16.54 1.90
C ASN A 333 29.34 -15.91 3.29
N LYS A 334 28.67 -16.54 4.26
CA LYS A 334 28.67 -16.08 5.66
C LYS A 334 30.08 -16.05 6.25
N GLN A 335 30.91 -17.05 5.95
CA GLN A 335 32.31 -17.08 6.40
C GLN A 335 33.12 -15.93 5.78
N GLN A 336 32.94 -15.64 4.49
CA GLN A 336 33.61 -14.52 3.83
C GLN A 336 33.16 -13.18 4.41
N ARG A 337 31.84 -12.97 4.58
CA ARG A 337 31.27 -11.73 5.14
C ARG A 337 31.64 -11.51 6.62
N ALA A 338 31.91 -12.55 7.39
CA ALA A 338 32.36 -12.44 8.78
C ALA A 338 33.90 -12.43 8.96
N GLY A 339 34.66 -12.74 7.90
CA GLY A 339 36.11 -12.86 7.93
C GLY A 339 36.86 -11.52 7.87
N LYS A 340 38.20 -11.57 7.84
CA LYS A 340 39.08 -10.38 7.81
C LYS A 340 38.86 -9.46 6.60
N GLY A 341 38.23 -9.95 5.52
CA GLY A 341 37.80 -9.12 4.37
C GLY A 341 36.71 -8.09 4.72
N ALA A 342 35.93 -8.36 5.78
CA ALA A 342 34.93 -7.45 6.33
C ALA A 342 35.55 -6.34 7.21
N THR A 343 36.76 -6.54 7.72
CA THR A 343 37.44 -5.58 8.61
C THR A 343 38.40 -4.68 7.83
N GLY A 344 37.98 -3.44 7.56
CA GLY A 344 38.87 -2.27 7.51
C GLY A 344 39.02 -1.51 6.19
N PHE A 345 38.97 -2.15 5.01
CA PHE A 345 39.35 -1.46 3.75
C PHE A 345 38.17 -1.13 2.81
N LEU A 346 37.06 -1.88 2.87
CA LEU A 346 35.88 -1.65 2.02
C LEU A 346 34.75 -0.88 2.71
N ALA A 347 34.88 -0.57 4.00
CA ALA A 347 33.90 0.21 4.75
C ALA A 347 33.62 1.59 4.13
N GLU A 348 34.52 2.07 3.25
CA GLU A 348 34.39 3.31 2.49
C GLU A 348 34.59 3.09 0.97
N LEU A 349 33.91 2.10 0.35
CA LEU A 349 33.88 2.02 -1.11
C LEU A 349 33.26 3.31 -1.68
N LYS A 350 34.10 4.25 -2.11
CA LYS A 350 33.71 5.55 -2.64
C LYS A 350 33.52 5.49 -4.16
N PRO A 351 32.68 6.38 -4.72
CA PRO A 351 32.59 6.54 -6.16
C PRO A 351 33.99 6.87 -6.73
N PRO A 352 34.47 6.20 -7.79
CA PRO A 352 35.76 6.53 -8.37
C PRO A 352 35.75 7.96 -8.93
N ALA A 353 36.61 8.86 -8.43
CA ALA A 353 36.67 10.26 -8.88
C ALA A 353 36.79 10.38 -10.41
N GLY A 354 37.68 9.57 -11.02
CA GLY A 354 37.83 9.56 -12.48
C GLY A 354 36.57 9.11 -13.26
N LEU A 355 35.69 8.30 -12.65
CA LEU A 355 34.40 7.95 -13.26
C LEU A 355 33.43 9.14 -13.20
N ILE A 356 33.37 9.82 -12.05
CA ILE A 356 32.54 11.01 -11.85
C ILE A 356 32.96 12.13 -12.79
N ASP A 357 34.26 12.42 -12.85
CA ASP A 357 34.79 13.53 -13.65
C ASP A 357 34.59 13.28 -15.14
N ALA A 358 34.77 12.04 -15.61
CA ALA A 358 34.48 11.68 -16.99
C ALA A 358 32.98 11.82 -17.32
N ALA A 359 32.08 11.48 -16.39
CA ALA A 359 30.65 11.67 -16.59
C ALA A 359 30.23 13.15 -16.56
N ARG A 360 30.82 13.98 -15.69
CA ARG A 360 30.62 15.45 -15.70
C ARG A 360 31.12 16.07 -17.00
N ALA A 361 32.30 15.66 -17.46
CA ALA A 361 32.86 16.12 -18.73
C ALA A 361 31.95 15.73 -19.91
N LEU A 362 31.44 14.50 -19.91
CA LEU A 362 30.47 14.04 -20.91
C LEU A 362 29.20 14.89 -20.91
N ALA A 363 28.62 15.17 -19.73
CA ALA A 363 27.41 15.97 -19.60
C ALA A 363 27.58 17.40 -20.15
N GLY A 364 28.79 17.98 -20.01
CA GLY A 364 29.13 19.32 -20.51
C GLY A 364 29.50 19.41 -22.00
N MET A 365 29.58 18.29 -22.74
CA MET A 365 29.93 18.32 -24.16
C MET A 365 28.85 18.99 -25.02
N PRO A 366 29.21 19.82 -26.02
CA PRO A 366 28.28 20.43 -26.96
C PRO A 366 27.60 19.41 -27.87
N GLU A 367 26.48 19.80 -28.50
CA GLU A 367 25.66 18.95 -29.39
C GLU A 367 25.05 19.77 -30.55
N ASP A 368 25.75 20.78 -31.04
CA ASP A 368 25.26 21.67 -32.09
C ASP A 368 25.58 21.15 -33.50
N THR A 369 26.53 20.21 -33.61
CA THR A 369 26.95 19.58 -34.86
C THR A 369 26.98 18.05 -34.76
N LEU A 370 26.92 17.36 -35.91
CA LEU A 370 27.06 15.89 -35.93
C LEU A 370 28.42 15.41 -35.40
N ALA A 371 29.48 16.19 -35.62
CA ALA A 371 30.81 15.86 -35.12
C ALA A 371 30.84 15.87 -33.59
N GLU A 372 30.17 16.84 -32.96
CA GLU A 372 30.06 16.92 -31.50
C GLU A 372 29.21 15.78 -30.92
N ILE A 373 28.09 15.43 -31.56
CA ILE A 373 27.30 14.25 -31.17
C ILE A 373 28.10 12.96 -31.29
N ALA A 374 28.86 12.80 -32.38
CA ALA A 374 29.75 11.65 -32.55
C ALA A 374 30.82 11.62 -31.46
N ALA A 375 31.44 12.76 -31.14
CA ALA A 375 32.41 12.88 -30.06
C ALA A 375 31.80 12.51 -28.70
N LYS A 376 30.57 12.96 -28.42
CA LYS A 376 29.84 12.63 -27.19
C LYS A 376 29.50 11.13 -27.11
N ARG A 377 29.06 10.52 -28.22
CA ARG A 377 28.85 9.06 -28.32
C ARG A 377 30.13 8.28 -28.06
N THR A 378 31.26 8.71 -28.64
CA THR A 378 32.57 8.08 -28.41
C THR A 378 33.03 8.24 -26.96
N ALA A 379 32.86 9.42 -26.36
CA ALA A 379 33.20 9.66 -24.96
C ALA A 379 32.36 8.78 -24.01
N PHE A 380 31.07 8.63 -24.29
CA PHE A 380 30.17 7.76 -23.54
C PHE A 380 30.56 6.26 -23.66
N ALA A 381 30.90 5.80 -24.87
CA ALA A 381 31.40 4.44 -25.08
C ALA A 381 32.73 4.21 -24.34
N ARG A 382 33.63 5.20 -24.34
CA ARG A 382 34.90 5.17 -23.59
C ARG A 382 34.69 5.09 -22.08
N LEU A 383 33.69 5.81 -21.55
CA LEU A 383 33.31 5.73 -20.14
C LEU A 383 32.96 4.29 -19.73
N HIS A 384 32.13 3.61 -20.53
CA HIS A 384 31.67 2.24 -20.28
C HIS A 384 32.76 1.19 -20.55
N ALA A 385 33.73 1.49 -21.42
CA ALA A 385 34.92 0.66 -21.62
C ALA A 385 36.01 0.87 -20.56
N GLY A 386 35.86 1.89 -19.69
CA GLY A 386 36.85 2.25 -18.68
C GLY A 386 36.99 1.18 -17.59
N ARG A 387 38.23 0.95 -17.12
CA ARG A 387 38.52 -0.10 -16.12
C ARG A 387 37.72 0.06 -14.82
N ASN A 388 37.58 1.29 -14.33
CA ASN A 388 36.79 1.58 -13.13
C ASN A 388 35.31 1.21 -13.31
N TRP A 389 34.73 1.51 -14.47
CA TRP A 389 33.34 1.16 -14.78
C TRP A 389 33.18 -0.35 -14.87
N LEU A 390 34.04 -1.04 -15.63
CA LEU A 390 34.00 -2.49 -15.81
C LEU A 390 34.13 -3.24 -14.48
N ASN A 391 35.08 -2.84 -13.64
CA ASN A 391 35.30 -3.45 -12.33
C ASN A 391 34.04 -3.39 -11.44
N LEU A 392 33.40 -2.22 -11.38
CA LEU A 392 32.19 -2.04 -10.59
C LEU A 392 30.96 -2.68 -11.22
N LYS A 393 30.88 -2.72 -12.56
CA LYS A 393 29.84 -3.47 -13.28
C LYS A 393 29.94 -4.95 -12.93
N ILE A 394 31.13 -5.55 -12.99
CA ILE A 394 31.34 -6.96 -12.58
C ILE A 394 30.94 -7.17 -11.11
N ALA A 395 31.35 -6.28 -10.21
CA ALA A 395 30.98 -6.37 -8.80
C ALA A 395 29.45 -6.34 -8.61
N SER A 396 28.78 -5.45 -9.33
CA SER A 396 27.33 -5.26 -9.24
C SER A 396 26.55 -6.40 -9.89
N ASP A 397 27.02 -6.93 -11.02
CA ASP A 397 26.47 -8.12 -11.66
C ASP A 397 26.60 -9.34 -10.75
N CYS A 398 27.76 -9.52 -10.12
CA CYS A 398 27.98 -10.60 -9.15
C CYS A 398 26.99 -10.51 -7.98
N TYR A 399 26.74 -9.30 -7.46
CA TYR A 399 25.78 -9.08 -6.39
C TYR A 399 24.37 -9.51 -6.81
N VAL A 400 23.88 -9.02 -7.96
CA VAL A 400 22.55 -9.37 -8.46
C VAL A 400 22.45 -10.85 -8.79
N ALA A 401 23.44 -11.40 -9.49
CA ALA A 401 23.42 -12.77 -9.95
C ALA A 401 23.35 -13.80 -8.82
N ALA A 402 23.86 -13.51 -7.61
CA ALA A 402 23.70 -14.42 -6.47
C ALA A 402 22.23 -14.69 -6.09
N PHE A 403 21.35 -13.70 -6.25
CA PHE A 403 19.91 -13.86 -6.02
C PHE A 403 19.23 -14.67 -7.13
N PHE A 404 19.56 -14.34 -8.38
CA PHE A 404 18.83 -14.84 -9.55
C PHE A 404 19.40 -16.13 -10.14
N ALA A 405 20.65 -16.50 -9.87
CA ALA A 405 21.25 -17.73 -10.37
C ALA A 405 20.62 -18.99 -9.74
N GLY A 406 20.35 -20.00 -10.58
CA GLY A 406 19.90 -21.34 -10.18
C GLY A 406 20.91 -22.03 -9.28
N LYS A 407 20.47 -22.57 -8.14
CA LYS A 407 21.35 -23.24 -7.17
C LYS A 407 21.22 -24.75 -7.38
N THR A 408 21.85 -25.28 -8.42
CA THR A 408 21.72 -26.68 -8.86
C THR A 408 23.06 -27.42 -8.78
N GLY A 409 23.05 -28.75 -8.88
CA GLY A 409 24.27 -29.57 -8.99
C GLY A 409 24.64 -30.41 -7.76
N GLY A 410 23.91 -30.32 -6.65
CA GLY A 410 24.20 -31.06 -5.43
C GLY A 410 25.29 -30.40 -4.58
N ARG A 411 25.60 -30.97 -3.40
CA ARG A 411 26.54 -30.37 -2.44
C ARG A 411 27.93 -30.16 -3.09
N PRO A 412 28.41 -28.92 -3.24
CA PRO A 412 29.67 -28.67 -3.91
C PRO A 412 30.87 -29.13 -3.08
N GLY A 413 31.85 -29.73 -3.74
CA GLY A 413 33.15 -30.09 -3.16
C GLY A 413 34.12 -28.89 -3.06
N PRO A 414 35.28 -29.05 -2.38
CA PRO A 414 36.27 -27.97 -2.25
C PRO A 414 36.79 -27.41 -3.58
N ALA A 415 36.98 -28.26 -4.59
CA ALA A 415 37.45 -27.86 -5.91
C ALA A 415 36.40 -27.03 -6.68
N GLU A 416 35.12 -27.34 -6.50
CA GLU A 416 34.01 -26.58 -7.10
C GLU A 416 33.82 -25.24 -6.40
N LEU A 417 34.02 -25.16 -5.08
CA LEU A 417 34.04 -23.88 -4.36
C LEU A 417 35.25 -23.00 -4.73
N ALA A 418 36.36 -23.58 -5.16
CA ALA A 418 37.51 -22.84 -5.68
C ALA A 418 37.28 -22.29 -7.11
N ARG A 419 36.31 -22.84 -7.86
CA ARG A 419 35.86 -22.37 -9.18
C ARG A 419 34.34 -22.29 -9.23
N PRO A 420 33.75 -21.39 -8.43
CA PRO A 420 32.32 -21.44 -8.17
C PRO A 420 31.51 -21.02 -9.40
N VAL A 421 30.34 -21.63 -9.53
CA VAL A 421 29.33 -21.28 -10.54
C VAL A 421 28.35 -20.22 -10.04
N LEU A 422 28.40 -19.89 -8.75
CA LEU A 422 27.61 -18.84 -8.11
C LEU A 422 28.55 -17.76 -7.55
N PRO A 423 28.19 -16.47 -7.67
CA PRO A 423 28.94 -15.40 -7.03
C PRO A 423 28.93 -15.56 -5.51
N LEU A 424 29.94 -14.97 -4.86
CA LEU A 424 30.16 -14.96 -3.41
C LEU A 424 30.70 -13.56 -3.06
N THR A 425 30.59 -13.18 -1.79
CA THR A 425 31.00 -11.86 -1.31
C THR A 425 32.43 -11.47 -1.71
N ASP A 426 33.40 -12.39 -1.64
CA ASP A 426 34.77 -12.12 -2.03
C ASP A 426 34.93 -11.77 -3.52
N HIS A 427 34.06 -12.28 -4.41
CA HIS A 427 34.09 -11.92 -5.83
C HIS A 427 33.62 -10.48 -6.06
N VAL A 428 32.56 -10.06 -5.35
CA VAL A 428 32.07 -8.67 -5.38
C VAL A 428 33.18 -7.73 -4.92
N TRP A 429 33.81 -8.07 -3.79
CA TRP A 429 34.89 -7.29 -3.20
C TRP A 429 36.16 -7.27 -4.06
N ALA A 430 36.55 -8.40 -4.65
CA ALA A 430 37.69 -8.48 -5.56
C ALA A 430 37.46 -7.61 -6.80
N ALA A 431 36.29 -7.75 -7.44
CA ALA A 431 35.92 -6.92 -8.59
C ALA A 431 35.90 -5.43 -8.25
N ALA A 432 35.31 -5.05 -7.11
CA ALA A 432 35.27 -3.65 -6.66
C ALA A 432 36.67 -3.06 -6.41
N ARG A 433 37.65 -3.87 -5.99
CA ARG A 433 39.07 -3.50 -5.86
C ARG A 433 39.86 -3.55 -7.19
N GLY A 434 39.21 -3.93 -8.28
CA GLY A 434 39.84 -4.13 -9.59
C GLY A 434 40.71 -5.36 -9.71
N GLN A 435 40.61 -6.28 -8.75
CA GLN A 435 41.25 -7.59 -8.78
C GLN A 435 40.54 -8.52 -9.78
N PRO A 436 41.25 -9.44 -10.42
CA PRO A 436 40.64 -10.36 -11.37
C PRO A 436 39.66 -11.31 -10.68
N VAL A 437 38.48 -11.46 -11.29
CA VAL A 437 37.49 -12.48 -10.94
C VAL A 437 37.50 -13.57 -12.01
N TYR A 438 37.21 -14.80 -11.62
CA TYR A 438 37.15 -15.94 -12.53
C TYR A 438 36.25 -15.66 -13.74
N GLY A 439 36.82 -15.65 -14.95
CA GLY A 439 36.15 -15.19 -16.17
C GLY A 439 34.79 -15.86 -16.47
N PRO A 440 34.66 -17.20 -16.35
CA PRO A 440 33.38 -17.88 -16.53
C PRO A 440 32.31 -17.42 -15.54
N LEU A 441 32.68 -17.11 -14.29
CA LEU A 441 31.74 -16.56 -13.31
C LEU A 441 31.27 -15.15 -13.71
N VAL A 442 32.17 -14.32 -14.23
CA VAL A 442 31.84 -12.98 -14.74
C VAL A 442 30.83 -13.08 -15.90
N ALA A 443 31.04 -14.00 -16.84
CA ALA A 443 30.14 -14.20 -17.97
C ALA A 443 28.74 -14.67 -17.52
N VAL A 444 28.67 -15.56 -16.51
CA VAL A 444 27.39 -15.98 -15.91
C VAL A 444 26.70 -14.80 -15.21
N ALA A 445 27.45 -14.02 -14.44
CA ALA A 445 26.91 -12.87 -13.72
C ALA A 445 26.35 -11.80 -14.66
N ASP A 446 27.10 -11.44 -15.70
CA ASP A 446 26.66 -10.49 -16.74
C ASP A 446 25.43 -11.00 -17.49
N GLY A 447 25.42 -12.29 -17.88
CA GLY A 447 24.27 -12.90 -18.56
C GLY A 447 22.99 -12.86 -17.72
N ILE A 448 23.09 -13.13 -16.42
CA ILE A 448 21.95 -13.06 -15.49
C ILE A 448 21.50 -11.61 -15.28
N ALA A 449 22.44 -10.70 -15.01
CA ALA A 449 22.15 -9.28 -14.85
C ALA A 449 21.46 -8.70 -16.09
N HIS A 450 21.90 -9.08 -17.30
CA HIS A 450 21.26 -8.71 -18.55
C HIS A 450 19.85 -9.27 -18.68
N ALA A 451 19.65 -10.55 -18.32
CA ALA A 451 18.35 -11.22 -18.42
C ALA A 451 17.29 -10.58 -17.51
N VAL A 452 17.67 -10.14 -16.31
CA VAL A 452 16.78 -9.42 -15.38
C VAL A 452 16.79 -7.91 -15.59
N ARG A 453 17.50 -7.42 -16.61
CA ARG A 453 17.66 -6.00 -16.92
C ARG A 453 18.18 -5.17 -15.73
N ALA A 454 19.10 -5.71 -14.93
CA ALA A 454 19.60 -5.04 -13.74
C ALA A 454 20.13 -3.63 -14.04
N PHE A 455 19.67 -2.64 -13.27
CA PHE A 455 20.07 -1.24 -13.40
C PHE A 455 20.91 -0.79 -12.20
N HIS A 456 22.19 -0.54 -12.43
CA HIS A 456 23.14 -0.15 -11.38
C HIS A 456 23.27 1.37 -11.30
N TRP A 457 22.37 2.00 -10.54
CA TRP A 457 22.19 3.44 -10.42
C TRP A 457 23.48 4.28 -10.33
N PRO A 458 24.41 4.01 -9.40
CA PRO A 458 25.60 4.85 -9.25
C PRO A 458 26.64 4.65 -10.38
N LEU A 459 26.50 3.60 -11.21
CA LEU A 459 27.32 3.40 -12.41
C LEU A 459 26.74 4.05 -13.65
N GLU A 460 25.42 4.09 -13.72
CA GLU A 460 24.71 4.64 -14.87
C GLU A 460 24.61 6.17 -14.81
N PHE A 461 24.47 6.73 -13.59
CA PHE A 461 24.42 8.17 -13.35
C PHE A 461 25.43 8.63 -12.28
N PRO A 462 26.74 8.39 -12.48
CA PRO A 462 27.74 8.62 -11.43
C PRO A 462 27.84 10.09 -10.98
N HIS A 463 27.70 11.06 -11.90
CA HIS A 463 27.76 12.49 -11.55
C HIS A 463 26.54 12.97 -10.74
N VAL A 464 25.38 12.35 -10.95
CA VAL A 464 24.14 12.64 -10.19
C VAL A 464 24.22 12.04 -8.79
N PHE A 465 24.65 10.78 -8.67
CA PHE A 465 24.79 10.13 -7.37
C PHE A 465 25.95 10.71 -6.54
N ALA A 466 26.99 11.24 -7.19
CA ALA A 466 28.07 11.95 -6.50
C ALA A 466 27.61 13.21 -5.75
N ARG A 467 26.48 13.82 -6.15
CA ARG A 467 25.85 14.97 -5.46
C ARG A 467 24.65 14.57 -4.59
N GLY A 468 24.47 13.27 -4.34
CA GLY A 468 23.42 12.74 -3.47
C GLY A 468 22.10 12.37 -4.15
N GLY A 469 21.98 12.52 -5.47
CA GLY A 469 20.77 12.13 -6.22
C GLY A 469 20.24 13.22 -7.16
N PHE A 470 19.01 13.02 -7.63
CA PHE A 470 18.33 13.91 -8.57
C PHE A 470 17.71 15.14 -7.86
N ASP A 471 17.55 16.25 -8.58
CA ASP A 471 16.83 17.42 -8.09
C ASP A 471 15.33 17.17 -7.97
N ALA A 472 14.77 16.47 -8.95
CA ALA A 472 13.40 16.02 -8.96
C ALA A 472 13.27 14.58 -9.49
N ALA A 473 12.43 13.75 -8.87
CA ALA A 473 11.97 12.49 -9.44
C ALA A 473 10.45 12.50 -9.57
N ILE A 474 9.92 12.25 -10.76
CA ILE A 474 8.48 12.36 -11.08
C ILE A 474 8.01 11.16 -11.90
N GLY A 475 6.79 10.67 -11.68
CA GLY A 475 6.22 9.63 -12.52
C GLY A 475 4.98 8.93 -11.97
N ASN A 476 4.44 8.02 -12.79
CA ASN A 476 3.37 7.09 -12.43
C ASN A 476 3.88 5.66 -12.66
N PRO A 477 4.52 5.04 -11.66
CA PRO A 477 5.04 3.69 -11.76
C PRO A 477 3.90 2.65 -11.80
N PRO A 478 4.18 1.41 -12.20
CA PRO A 478 3.19 0.36 -12.26
C PRO A 478 2.70 -0.10 -10.87
N TRP A 479 1.48 -0.65 -10.79
CA TRP A 479 0.76 -0.94 -9.53
C TRP A 479 0.52 -2.44 -9.24
N GLU A 480 1.21 -3.37 -9.91
CA GLU A 480 0.95 -4.80 -9.76
C GLU A 480 1.43 -5.40 -8.43
N VAL A 481 0.87 -6.57 -8.15
CA VAL A 481 1.43 -7.47 -7.14
C VAL A 481 2.53 -8.32 -7.78
N LEU A 482 3.69 -8.41 -7.14
CA LEU A 482 4.78 -9.33 -7.50
C LEU A 482 4.50 -10.77 -7.04
N GLN A 483 3.50 -11.39 -7.64
CA GLN A 483 3.17 -12.80 -7.43
C GLN A 483 2.75 -13.45 -8.74
N LEU A 484 3.24 -14.66 -9.00
CA LEU A 484 2.75 -15.46 -10.11
C LEU A 484 1.34 -15.98 -9.80
N GLY A 485 0.31 -15.32 -10.34
CA GLY A 485 -1.05 -15.81 -10.27
C GLY A 485 -1.22 -17.08 -11.09
N GLU A 486 -1.41 -18.24 -10.44
CA GLU A 486 -1.53 -19.53 -11.13
C GLU A 486 -2.66 -19.51 -12.17
N GLN A 487 -3.82 -18.96 -11.81
CA GLN A 487 -4.95 -18.83 -12.75
C GLN A 487 -4.59 -18.02 -14.00
N GLU A 488 -3.97 -16.87 -13.79
CA GLU A 488 -3.60 -15.94 -14.86
C GLU A 488 -2.49 -16.53 -15.74
N TYR A 489 -1.53 -17.24 -15.13
CA TYR A 489 -0.44 -17.89 -15.85
C TYR A 489 -0.94 -18.98 -16.78
N PHE A 490 -1.87 -19.83 -16.30
CA PHE A 490 -2.40 -20.95 -17.06
C PHE A 490 -3.53 -20.55 -18.01
N ALA A 491 -4.19 -19.41 -17.84
CA ALA A 491 -5.32 -19.00 -18.70
C ALA A 491 -5.02 -19.06 -20.21
N ALA A 492 -3.82 -18.67 -20.62
CA ALA A 492 -3.38 -18.71 -22.03
C ALA A 492 -2.55 -19.96 -22.42
N ARG A 493 -2.19 -20.82 -21.45
CA ARG A 493 -1.30 -21.99 -21.66
C ARG A 493 -2.03 -23.32 -21.50
N SER A 494 -2.99 -23.38 -20.57
CA SER A 494 -3.89 -24.49 -20.30
C SER A 494 -5.16 -23.95 -19.63
N PRO A 495 -6.18 -23.57 -20.43
CA PRO A 495 -7.45 -23.03 -19.91
C PRO A 495 -8.14 -23.95 -18.91
N ASP A 496 -8.01 -25.27 -19.08
CA ASP A 496 -8.58 -26.28 -18.18
C ASP A 496 -8.00 -26.17 -16.77
N ILE A 497 -6.67 -26.05 -16.65
CA ILE A 497 -6.01 -25.86 -15.35
C ILE A 497 -6.42 -24.52 -14.72
N ALA A 498 -6.54 -23.46 -15.53
CA ALA A 498 -6.96 -22.16 -15.04
C ALA A 498 -8.39 -22.15 -14.47
N ALA A 499 -9.32 -22.89 -15.09
CA ALA A 499 -10.72 -22.99 -14.65
C ALA A 499 -10.90 -23.80 -13.36
N MET A 500 -9.93 -24.62 -12.95
CA MET A 500 -10.04 -25.46 -11.75
C MET A 500 -10.03 -24.64 -10.44
N PRO A 501 -10.78 -25.07 -9.41
CA PRO A 501 -10.68 -24.53 -8.05
C PRO A 501 -9.27 -24.71 -7.46
N GLY A 502 -8.87 -23.86 -6.51
CA GLY A 502 -7.48 -23.72 -6.05
C GLY A 502 -6.73 -25.02 -5.72
N ASP A 503 -7.32 -25.91 -4.92
CA ASP A 503 -6.65 -27.16 -4.54
C ASP A 503 -6.58 -28.17 -5.69
N ALA A 504 -7.60 -28.23 -6.54
CA ALA A 504 -7.59 -29.06 -7.75
C ALA A 504 -6.56 -28.55 -8.76
N ARG A 505 -6.47 -27.23 -8.94
CA ARG A 505 -5.48 -26.57 -9.79
C ARG A 505 -4.05 -26.90 -9.36
N LYS A 506 -3.73 -26.78 -8.06
CA LYS A 506 -2.40 -27.13 -7.53
C LYS A 506 -2.02 -28.58 -7.82
N LYS A 507 -2.97 -29.52 -7.66
CA LYS A 507 -2.76 -30.94 -7.99
C LYS A 507 -2.53 -31.14 -9.49
N ALA A 508 -3.29 -30.47 -10.35
CA ALA A 508 -3.12 -30.55 -11.80
C ALA A 508 -1.78 -29.96 -12.26
N ILE A 509 -1.37 -28.81 -11.70
CA ILE A 509 -0.05 -28.21 -11.95
C ILE A 509 1.06 -29.18 -11.57
N ALA A 510 0.96 -29.87 -10.43
CA ALA A 510 1.97 -30.84 -10.01
C ALA A 510 2.08 -32.04 -10.97
N ARG A 511 0.96 -32.49 -11.54
CA ARG A 511 0.94 -33.59 -12.53
C ARG A 511 1.59 -33.23 -13.87
N LEU A 512 1.67 -31.94 -14.23
CA LEU A 512 2.38 -31.49 -15.43
C LEU A 512 3.84 -31.98 -15.48
N ARG A 513 4.47 -32.26 -14.34
CA ARG A 513 5.82 -32.83 -14.29
C ARG A 513 5.94 -34.11 -15.12
N ASP A 514 4.89 -34.92 -15.10
CA ASP A 514 4.82 -36.21 -15.77
C ASP A 514 4.03 -36.09 -17.08
N ASP A 515 2.92 -35.35 -17.07
CA ASP A 515 1.99 -35.25 -18.22
C ASP A 515 2.48 -34.29 -19.33
N ASN A 516 3.17 -33.20 -18.97
CA ASN A 516 3.67 -32.21 -19.93
C ASN A 516 4.90 -31.49 -19.37
N ARG A 517 6.04 -32.19 -19.44
CA ARG A 517 7.30 -31.76 -18.84
C ARG A 517 7.74 -30.36 -19.28
N ARG A 518 7.50 -30.00 -20.54
CA ARG A 518 7.85 -28.68 -21.08
C ARG A 518 7.10 -27.56 -20.34
N LEU A 519 5.78 -27.68 -20.20
CA LEU A 519 4.96 -26.67 -19.52
C LEU A 519 5.30 -26.57 -18.03
N TRP A 520 5.64 -27.71 -17.40
CA TRP A 520 6.14 -27.75 -16.03
C TRP A 520 7.47 -26.99 -15.89
N ASP A 521 8.46 -27.27 -16.74
CA ASP A 521 9.77 -26.62 -16.68
C ASP A 521 9.66 -25.11 -16.96
N GLU A 522 8.78 -24.70 -17.88
CA GLU A 522 8.44 -23.29 -18.13
C GLU A 522 7.83 -22.63 -16.87
N PHE A 523 6.84 -23.27 -16.23
CA PHE A 523 6.21 -22.77 -15.00
C PHE A 523 7.21 -22.65 -13.83
N VAL A 524 8.04 -23.66 -13.62
CA VAL A 524 9.05 -23.66 -12.54
C VAL A 524 10.06 -22.54 -12.73
N ARG A 525 10.55 -22.35 -13.97
CA ARG A 525 11.49 -21.28 -14.30
C ARG A 525 10.86 -19.89 -14.06
N ASP A 526 9.64 -19.67 -14.54
CA ASP A 526 8.96 -18.38 -14.40
C ASP A 526 8.64 -18.09 -12.93
N ARG A 527 8.14 -19.09 -12.18
CA ARG A 527 7.90 -18.98 -10.73
C ARG A 527 9.18 -18.67 -9.97
N ARG A 528 10.28 -19.33 -10.31
CA ARG A 528 11.59 -19.08 -9.69
C ARG A 528 12.06 -17.64 -9.92
N ALA A 529 11.82 -17.07 -11.10
CA ALA A 529 12.17 -15.67 -11.38
C ALA A 529 11.42 -14.70 -10.45
N TYR A 530 10.12 -14.93 -10.20
CA TYR A 530 9.34 -14.17 -9.20
C TYR A 530 9.85 -14.38 -7.78
N ASP A 531 10.15 -15.62 -7.39
CA ASP A 531 10.69 -15.94 -6.06
C ASP A 531 12.05 -15.23 -5.84
N ALA A 532 12.92 -15.23 -6.84
CA ALA A 532 14.23 -14.58 -6.78
C ALA A 532 14.13 -13.05 -6.71
N ALA A 533 13.22 -12.44 -7.48
CA ALA A 533 12.97 -11.00 -7.39
C ALA A 533 12.42 -10.63 -6.00
N ASN A 534 11.47 -11.40 -5.47
CA ASN A 534 10.91 -11.19 -4.14
C ASN A 534 11.98 -11.33 -3.03
N GLU A 535 12.89 -12.30 -3.14
CA GLU A 535 13.99 -12.44 -2.18
C GLU A 535 15.00 -11.28 -2.33
N PHE A 536 15.29 -10.84 -3.56
CA PHE A 536 16.10 -9.64 -3.80
C PHE A 536 15.48 -8.41 -3.12
N PHE A 537 14.18 -8.16 -3.30
CA PHE A 537 13.52 -6.99 -2.69
C PHE A 537 13.54 -7.04 -1.16
N ARG A 538 13.41 -8.23 -0.56
CA ARG A 538 13.41 -8.39 0.91
C ARG A 538 14.80 -8.31 1.54
N ALA A 539 15.82 -8.81 0.87
CA ALA A 539 17.12 -9.04 1.50
C ALA A 539 18.25 -8.17 0.95
N SER A 540 18.08 -7.50 -0.19
CA SER A 540 19.13 -6.65 -0.78
C SER A 540 19.48 -5.41 0.04
N GLY A 541 18.70 -5.06 1.06
CA GLY A 541 18.83 -3.80 1.83
C GLY A 541 18.27 -2.57 1.09
N ARG A 542 17.47 -2.79 0.04
CA ARG A 542 16.98 -1.72 -0.83
C ARG A 542 15.58 -1.22 -0.46
N PHE A 543 14.75 -2.07 0.12
CA PHE A 543 13.30 -1.83 0.33
C PHE A 543 12.85 -2.24 1.74
N ASP A 544 13.60 -1.80 2.75
CA ASP A 544 13.42 -2.24 4.14
C ASP A 544 12.06 -1.82 4.71
N LEU A 545 11.42 -0.78 4.14
CA LEU A 545 10.16 -0.22 4.63
C LEU A 545 8.93 -0.75 3.89
N THR A 546 9.09 -1.27 2.67
CA THR A 546 7.97 -1.62 1.77
C THR A 546 7.97 -3.07 1.28
N ALA A 547 9.06 -3.82 1.40
CA ALA A 547 9.12 -5.24 1.01
C ALA A 547 8.52 -6.20 2.06
N VAL A 548 7.38 -5.85 2.65
CA VAL A 548 6.71 -6.61 3.73
C VAL A 548 5.50 -7.38 3.19
N GLY A 549 5.30 -8.61 3.68
CA GLY A 549 4.14 -9.43 3.30
C GLY A 549 4.07 -9.71 1.79
N LYS A 550 2.90 -9.47 1.21
CA LYS A 550 2.65 -9.57 -0.24
C LYS A 550 3.16 -8.29 -0.91
N ILE A 551 4.21 -8.40 -1.72
CA ILE A 551 4.93 -7.26 -2.28
C ILE A 551 4.17 -6.66 -3.46
N ASN A 552 3.97 -5.34 -3.44
CA ASN A 552 3.40 -4.56 -4.53
C ASN A 552 4.48 -3.67 -5.17
N THR A 553 4.52 -3.58 -6.49
CA THR A 553 5.51 -2.79 -7.23
C THR A 553 5.41 -1.31 -6.89
N TYR A 554 4.19 -0.75 -6.77
CA TYR A 554 4.00 0.66 -6.41
C TYR A 554 4.64 1.04 -5.07
N ALA A 555 4.66 0.13 -4.09
CA ALA A 555 5.23 0.39 -2.78
C ALA A 555 6.77 0.43 -2.86
N LEU A 556 7.37 -0.53 -3.59
CA LEU A 556 8.80 -0.51 -3.88
C LEU A 556 9.20 0.76 -4.63
N PHE A 557 8.42 1.18 -5.63
CA PHE A 557 8.65 2.43 -6.34
C PHE A 557 8.51 3.65 -5.42
N ALA A 558 7.52 3.73 -4.54
CA ALA A 558 7.39 4.85 -3.61
C ALA A 558 8.64 5.01 -2.72
N GLU A 559 9.16 3.91 -2.16
CA GLU A 559 10.42 3.92 -1.41
C GLU A 559 11.62 4.27 -2.30
N HIS A 560 11.63 3.77 -3.55
CA HIS A 560 12.66 4.10 -4.52
C HIS A 560 12.69 5.60 -4.86
N PHE A 561 11.54 6.20 -5.16
CA PHE A 561 11.38 7.63 -5.40
C PHE A 561 11.83 8.45 -4.19
N ALA A 562 11.51 8.01 -2.97
CA ALA A 562 11.98 8.66 -1.75
C ALA A 562 13.51 8.63 -1.60
N ARG A 563 14.21 7.67 -2.21
CA ARG A 563 15.68 7.57 -2.17
C ARG A 563 16.39 8.23 -3.35
N LEU A 564 15.72 8.39 -4.48
CA LEU A 564 16.31 8.93 -5.73
C LEU A 564 16.63 10.43 -5.68
N ALA A 565 15.82 11.21 -4.97
CA ALA A 565 16.06 12.64 -4.81
C ALA A 565 17.18 12.92 -3.81
N ARG A 566 18.01 13.92 -4.11
CA ARG A 566 19.02 14.45 -3.18
C ARG A 566 18.35 15.04 -1.93
N PRO A 567 19.08 15.27 -0.83
CA PRO A 567 18.49 15.78 0.42
C PRO A 567 17.63 17.03 0.28
N GLU A 568 18.04 17.97 -0.57
CA GLU A 568 17.27 19.18 -0.89
C GLU A 568 16.26 18.97 -2.02
N GLY A 569 16.38 17.89 -2.79
CA GLY A 569 15.51 17.56 -3.91
C GLY A 569 14.09 17.18 -3.49
N ARG A 570 13.25 16.93 -4.49
CA ARG A 570 11.86 16.50 -4.27
C ARG A 570 11.50 15.30 -5.14
N SER A 571 10.52 14.53 -4.69
CA SER A 571 9.98 13.41 -5.46
C SER A 571 8.46 13.46 -5.45
N GLY A 572 7.83 13.13 -6.58
CA GLY A 572 6.39 13.11 -6.75
C GLY A 572 5.98 11.85 -7.48
N VAL A 573 5.07 11.07 -6.91
CA VAL A 573 4.69 9.78 -7.49
C VAL A 573 3.19 9.58 -7.40
N ILE A 574 2.59 9.01 -8.46
CA ILE A 574 1.19 8.58 -8.46
C ILE A 574 1.12 7.10 -8.12
N VAL A 575 0.48 6.76 -7.00
CA VAL A 575 0.38 5.38 -6.49
C VAL A 575 -0.95 5.14 -5.78
N PRO A 576 -1.40 3.89 -5.61
CA PRO A 576 -2.56 3.57 -4.78
C PRO A 576 -2.47 4.19 -3.39
N THR A 577 -3.58 4.74 -2.88
CA THR A 577 -3.64 5.45 -1.59
C THR A 577 -3.24 4.56 -0.40
N GLY A 578 -3.34 3.24 -0.59
CA GLY A 578 -2.82 2.23 0.33
C GLY A 578 -1.36 2.46 0.75
N ILE A 579 -0.53 3.18 -0.02
CA ILE A 579 0.83 3.56 0.39
C ILE A 579 0.88 4.32 1.73
N ALA A 580 -0.21 5.01 2.09
CA ALA A 580 -0.31 5.82 3.29
C ALA A 580 -1.34 5.31 4.31
N THR A 581 -2.31 4.49 3.87
CA THR A 581 -3.42 4.04 4.72
C THR A 581 -3.31 2.57 5.16
N ASP A 582 -2.53 1.74 4.46
CA ASP A 582 -2.48 0.31 4.72
C ASP A 582 -1.42 -0.05 5.76
N SER A 583 -1.66 -1.13 6.51
CA SER A 583 -0.72 -1.61 7.54
C SER A 583 0.60 -2.12 6.96
N SER A 584 0.61 -2.65 5.74
CA SER A 584 1.83 -3.18 5.08
C SER A 584 2.84 -2.09 4.71
N THR A 585 2.39 -0.84 4.59
CA THR A 585 3.18 0.33 4.17
C THR A 585 3.31 1.38 5.30
N ALA A 586 2.71 1.12 6.46
CA ALA A 586 2.77 1.97 7.65
C ALA A 586 4.20 2.33 8.08
N ALA A 587 5.17 1.42 7.93
CA ALA A 587 6.57 1.70 8.23
C ALA A 587 7.15 2.78 7.31
N PHE A 588 6.83 2.73 6.01
CA PHE A 588 7.26 3.71 5.02
C PHE A 588 6.61 5.08 5.26
N PHE A 589 5.28 5.12 5.39
CA PHE A 589 4.59 6.39 5.67
C PHE A 589 5.04 6.99 7.01
N GLY A 590 5.19 6.16 8.04
CA GLY A 590 5.73 6.56 9.34
C GLY A 590 7.14 7.15 9.26
N ASP A 591 8.03 6.59 8.42
CA ASP A 591 9.36 7.14 8.17
C ASP A 591 9.30 8.52 7.49
N LEU A 592 8.45 8.68 6.46
CA LEU A 592 8.25 9.97 5.79
C LEU A 592 7.78 11.06 6.78
N VAL A 593 6.85 10.74 7.66
CA VAL A 593 6.33 11.67 8.66
C VAL A 593 7.40 11.97 9.71
N THR A 594 8.06 10.95 10.25
CA THR A 594 9.07 11.09 11.33
C THR A 594 10.28 11.89 10.86
N ARG A 595 10.75 11.66 9.63
CA ARG A 595 11.86 12.40 9.02
C ARG A 595 11.45 13.73 8.40
N LYS A 596 10.19 14.17 8.55
CA LYS A 596 9.67 15.42 7.97
C LYS A 596 9.89 15.52 6.45
N ARG A 597 9.66 14.40 5.75
CA ARG A 597 9.84 14.24 4.30
C ARG A 597 8.53 14.23 3.51
N LEU A 598 7.38 14.26 4.17
CA LEU A 598 6.07 14.32 3.50
C LEU A 598 5.69 15.78 3.24
N THR A 599 5.63 16.20 1.97
CA THR A 599 5.20 17.56 1.61
C THR A 599 3.70 17.61 1.34
N GLN A 600 3.19 16.69 0.51
CA GLN A 600 1.77 16.62 0.19
C GLN A 600 1.31 15.18 -0.06
N LEU A 601 0.06 14.89 0.30
CA LEU A 601 -0.66 13.69 -0.12
C LEU A 601 -2.04 14.09 -0.61
N ILE A 602 -2.30 13.90 -1.91
CA ILE A 602 -3.55 14.27 -2.55
C ILE A 602 -4.21 13.00 -3.09
N ASP A 603 -5.28 12.55 -2.45
CA ASP A 603 -6.03 11.33 -2.77
C ASP A 603 -7.23 11.61 -3.69
N PHE A 604 -7.39 10.70 -4.65
CA PHE A 604 -8.44 10.68 -5.65
C PHE A 604 -9.18 9.33 -5.65
N GLU A 605 -10.48 9.38 -5.86
CA GLU A 605 -11.32 8.22 -6.19
C GLU A 605 -11.60 8.22 -7.70
N ASN A 606 -11.41 7.08 -8.36
CA ASN A 606 -11.63 6.95 -9.80
C ASN A 606 -13.11 6.98 -10.24
N ARG A 607 -14.00 7.61 -9.47
CA ARG A 607 -15.46 7.62 -9.67
C ARG A 607 -15.87 8.26 -11.00
N LYS A 608 -15.14 9.28 -11.44
CA LYS A 608 -15.32 9.96 -12.74
C LYS A 608 -14.54 9.32 -13.89
N GLY A 609 -13.87 8.18 -13.66
CA GLY A 609 -13.08 7.50 -14.68
C GLY A 609 -11.85 8.29 -15.14
N LEU A 610 -11.13 8.92 -14.21
CA LEU A 610 -9.84 9.57 -14.48
C LEU A 610 -8.86 8.61 -15.17
N PHE A 611 -8.90 7.34 -14.77
CA PHE A 611 -8.32 6.22 -15.51
C PHE A 611 -9.47 5.30 -16.00
N PRO A 612 -9.89 5.39 -17.28
CA PRO A 612 -11.08 4.68 -17.77
C PRO A 612 -11.03 3.15 -17.66
N ALA A 613 -9.81 2.58 -17.69
CA ALA A 613 -9.58 1.13 -17.62
C ALA A 613 -9.41 0.59 -16.19
N VAL A 614 -9.58 1.43 -15.17
CA VAL A 614 -9.40 1.09 -13.74
C VAL A 614 -10.77 1.09 -13.05
N ASP A 615 -10.96 0.22 -12.05
CA ASP A 615 -12.21 0.15 -11.27
C ASP A 615 -12.56 1.52 -10.69
N SER A 616 -13.84 1.91 -10.76
CA SER A 616 -14.31 3.25 -10.33
C SER A 616 -14.17 3.50 -8.83
N ARG A 617 -13.95 2.46 -8.03
CA ARG A 617 -13.72 2.53 -6.58
C ARG A 617 -12.24 2.56 -6.22
N MET A 618 -11.34 2.40 -7.20
CA MET A 618 -9.90 2.49 -6.96
C MET A 618 -9.56 3.86 -6.38
N LYS A 619 -8.76 3.85 -5.32
CA LYS A 619 -8.18 5.05 -4.71
C LYS A 619 -6.70 5.13 -5.02
N PHE A 620 -6.27 6.28 -5.50
CA PHE A 620 -4.87 6.57 -5.76
C PHE A 620 -4.56 7.98 -5.27
N CYS A 621 -3.29 8.25 -5.02
CA CYS A 621 -2.83 9.53 -4.54
C CYS A 621 -1.62 10.02 -5.32
N ILE A 622 -1.47 11.34 -5.35
CA ILE A 622 -0.20 12.00 -5.63
C ILE A 622 0.51 12.13 -4.28
N LEU A 623 1.61 11.40 -4.13
CA LEU A 623 2.49 11.46 -2.98
C LEU A 623 3.70 12.31 -3.33
N ALA A 624 3.76 13.52 -2.77
CA ALA A 624 4.89 14.43 -2.90
C ALA A 624 5.77 14.39 -1.65
N MET A 625 7.07 14.29 -1.87
CA MET A 625 8.10 14.07 -0.86
C MET A 625 9.23 15.08 -1.00
N GLY A 626 9.73 15.56 0.13
CA GLY A 626 10.77 16.57 0.27
C GLY A 626 10.78 17.11 1.70
N ALA A 627 11.80 17.87 2.08
CA ALA A 627 11.85 18.47 3.41
C ALA A 627 10.63 19.39 3.65
N ALA A 628 9.83 19.12 4.67
CA ALA A 628 8.66 19.90 5.05
C ALA A 628 8.30 19.76 6.53
N GLU A 629 8.08 20.90 7.20
CA GLU A 629 7.62 20.94 8.60
C GLU A 629 6.15 20.53 8.77
N ARG A 630 5.33 20.80 7.75
CA ARG A 630 3.92 20.43 7.69
C ARG A 630 3.62 19.79 6.35
N ALA A 631 2.84 18.72 6.38
CA ALA A 631 2.33 18.05 5.20
C ALA A 631 0.94 18.60 4.83
N GLY A 632 0.72 18.86 3.54
CA GLY A 632 -0.59 19.18 2.98
C GLY A 632 -1.38 17.92 2.59
N PHE A 633 -2.69 17.96 2.75
CA PHE A 633 -3.58 16.84 2.48
C PHE A 633 -4.85 17.29 1.78
N ALA A 634 -5.36 16.44 0.89
CA ALA A 634 -6.71 16.47 0.36
C ALA A 634 -7.13 15.03 0.05
N PHE A 635 -8.35 14.64 0.40
CA PHE A 635 -8.86 13.28 0.21
C PHE A 635 -10.22 13.26 -0.48
N PHE A 636 -10.57 12.12 -1.06
CA PHE A 636 -11.85 11.86 -1.71
C PHE A 636 -12.12 12.80 -2.90
N LEU A 637 -11.07 13.27 -3.57
CA LEU A 637 -11.21 14.06 -4.78
C LEU A 637 -11.68 13.16 -5.93
N THR A 638 -12.53 13.66 -6.81
CA THR A 638 -12.95 12.93 -8.02
C THR A 638 -12.45 13.61 -9.29
N ASP A 639 -11.92 14.82 -9.16
CA ASP A 639 -11.26 15.60 -10.19
C ASP A 639 -10.23 16.55 -9.58
N ALA A 640 -9.28 17.00 -10.40
CA ALA A 640 -8.20 17.88 -9.95
C ALA A 640 -8.66 19.30 -9.59
N GLY A 641 -9.79 19.78 -10.15
CA GLY A 641 -10.30 21.14 -9.91
C GLY A 641 -10.80 21.33 -8.47
N GLN A 642 -11.21 20.26 -7.81
CA GLN A 642 -11.59 20.28 -6.39
C GLN A 642 -10.44 20.69 -5.45
N LEU A 643 -9.19 20.74 -5.91
CA LEU A 643 -8.07 21.31 -5.15
C LEU A 643 -8.20 22.83 -4.95
N ASP A 644 -8.93 23.53 -5.81
CA ASP A 644 -9.15 24.97 -5.65
C ASP A 644 -10.06 25.27 -4.45
N GLU A 645 -10.88 24.30 -4.02
CA GLU A 645 -11.72 24.39 -2.83
C GLU A 645 -10.86 24.34 -1.55
N ALA A 646 -10.63 25.51 -0.94
CA ALA A 646 -9.79 25.65 0.25
C ALA A 646 -10.25 24.78 1.44
N GLU A 647 -11.55 24.48 1.54
CA GLU A 647 -12.13 23.67 2.61
C GLU A 647 -11.77 22.17 2.50
N ARG A 648 -11.44 21.68 1.31
CA ARG A 648 -10.99 20.28 1.11
C ARG A 648 -9.51 20.06 1.44
N ARG A 649 -8.75 21.16 1.60
CA ARG A 649 -7.31 21.14 1.84
C ARG A 649 -6.99 21.45 3.30
N PHE A 650 -6.13 20.64 3.89
CA PHE A 650 -5.67 20.85 5.27
C PHE A 650 -4.19 20.53 5.42
N THR A 651 -3.60 20.95 6.54
CA THR A 651 -2.19 20.64 6.85
C THR A 651 -2.06 20.05 8.24
N LEU A 652 -1.17 19.08 8.40
CA LEU A 652 -0.83 18.50 9.69
C LEU A 652 0.69 18.52 9.87
N SER A 653 1.13 18.80 11.10
CA SER A 653 2.51 18.59 11.50
C SER A 653 2.78 17.10 11.78
N ALA A 654 4.05 16.69 11.75
CA ALA A 654 4.44 15.33 12.11
C ALA A 654 3.97 14.94 13.53
N ALA A 655 4.00 15.88 14.48
CA ALA A 655 3.52 15.66 15.85
C ALA A 655 1.99 15.48 15.92
N GLN A 656 1.22 16.18 15.09
CA GLN A 656 -0.23 15.97 14.99
C GLN A 656 -0.55 14.60 14.39
N ILE A 657 0.12 14.21 13.31
CA ILE A 657 -0.08 12.90 12.68
C ILE A 657 0.23 11.77 13.68
N ARG A 658 1.37 11.85 14.38
CA ARG A 658 1.75 10.86 15.39
C ARG A 658 0.76 10.78 16.56
N ARG A 659 0.17 11.91 16.99
CA ARG A 659 -0.85 11.91 18.05
C ARG A 659 -2.17 11.29 17.60
N ILE A 660 -2.58 11.51 16.35
CA ILE A 660 -3.83 10.96 15.80
C ILE A 660 -3.70 9.45 15.53
N ASN A 661 -2.58 9.01 14.95
CA ASN A 661 -2.33 7.63 14.56
C ASN A 661 -1.02 7.06 15.19
N PRO A 662 -0.89 6.98 16.53
CA PRO A 662 0.36 6.57 17.18
C PRO A 662 0.71 5.09 16.93
N ASN A 663 -0.31 4.22 16.88
CA ASN A 663 -0.14 2.77 16.75
C ASN A 663 0.00 2.36 15.28
N THR A 664 -0.91 2.83 14.42
CA THR A 664 -0.97 2.43 13.01
C THR A 664 0.09 3.13 12.16
N ARG A 665 0.52 4.35 12.54
CA ARG A 665 1.50 5.15 11.79
C ARG A 665 1.08 5.38 10.32
N THR A 666 -0.22 5.46 10.06
CA THR A 666 -0.82 5.73 8.75
C THR A 666 -1.33 7.18 8.66
N ALA A 667 -1.74 7.62 7.47
CA ALA A 667 -2.29 8.95 7.24
C ALA A 667 -3.66 9.14 7.92
N PRO A 668 -3.88 10.26 8.63
CA PRO A 668 -5.21 10.71 9.00
C PRO A 668 -6.00 11.14 7.75
N VAL A 669 -7.20 10.59 7.57
CA VAL A 669 -8.02 10.82 6.37
C VAL A 669 -9.22 11.70 6.73
N PHE A 670 -9.27 12.92 6.18
CA PHE A 670 -10.34 13.88 6.45
C PHE A 670 -10.94 14.43 5.16
N ARG A 671 -12.24 14.74 5.17
CA ARG A 671 -12.94 15.36 4.04
C ARG A 671 -12.75 16.87 3.99
N SER A 672 -12.53 17.49 5.16
CA SER A 672 -12.38 18.94 5.26
C SER A 672 -11.30 19.38 6.24
N ARG A 673 -10.94 20.66 6.09
CA ARG A 673 -10.09 21.40 7.01
C ARG A 673 -10.67 21.50 8.41
N ALA A 674 -11.98 21.68 8.54
CA ALA A 674 -12.62 21.75 9.85
C ALA A 674 -12.56 20.39 10.57
N ASP A 675 -12.80 19.27 9.87
CA ASP A 675 -12.66 17.93 10.44
C ASP A 675 -11.24 17.68 10.97
N ALA A 676 -10.23 18.03 10.16
CA ALA A 676 -8.83 17.85 10.53
C ALA A 676 -8.44 18.71 11.74
N ALA A 677 -8.85 19.98 11.75
CA ALA A 677 -8.55 20.91 12.84
C ALA A 677 -9.23 20.49 14.15
N LEU A 678 -10.53 20.17 14.09
CA LEU A 678 -11.28 19.73 15.25
C LEU A 678 -10.73 18.41 15.79
N THR A 679 -10.49 17.42 14.93
CA THR A 679 -9.89 16.15 15.34
C THR A 679 -8.53 16.36 16.00
N ALA A 680 -7.62 17.11 15.35
CA ALA A 680 -6.30 17.38 15.91
C ALA A 680 -6.38 18.07 17.29
N SER A 681 -7.32 18.99 17.48
CA SER A 681 -7.53 19.64 18.78
C SER A 681 -8.04 18.67 19.85
N ILE A 682 -8.86 17.68 19.50
CA ILE A 682 -9.34 16.67 20.45
C ILE A 682 -8.19 15.75 20.88
N TYR A 683 -7.38 15.26 19.94
CA TYR A 683 -6.19 14.43 20.23
C TYR A 683 -5.08 15.20 20.97
N GLU A 684 -5.13 16.53 21.00
CA GLU A 684 -4.25 17.34 21.85
C GLU A 684 -4.68 17.34 23.32
N ARG A 685 -5.98 17.19 23.58
CA ARG A 685 -6.58 17.23 24.91
C ARG A 685 -6.77 15.85 25.52
N VAL A 686 -6.99 14.83 24.68
CA VAL A 686 -7.41 13.49 25.09
C VAL A 686 -6.45 12.44 24.53
N PRO A 687 -5.88 11.56 25.37
CA PRO A 687 -5.01 10.48 24.92
C PRO A 687 -5.78 9.39 24.18
N VAL A 688 -5.07 8.56 23.42
CA VAL A 688 -5.65 7.37 22.80
C VAL A 688 -6.02 6.31 23.84
N LEU A 689 -6.98 5.44 23.53
CA LEU A 689 -7.44 4.37 24.43
C LEU A 689 -6.31 3.45 24.89
N ILE A 690 -5.48 2.99 23.96
CA ILE A 690 -4.25 2.25 24.21
C ILE A 690 -3.15 2.77 23.29
N GLU A 691 -2.07 3.29 23.86
CA GLU A 691 -0.84 3.56 23.11
C GLU A 691 0.05 2.32 23.19
N GLU A 692 0.27 1.65 22.05
CA GLU A 692 1.09 0.45 21.96
C GLU A 692 2.57 0.83 21.97
N ARG A 693 3.31 0.34 22.97
CA ARG A 693 4.73 0.68 23.17
C ARG A 693 5.56 -0.57 23.45
N PRO A 694 5.61 -1.52 22.51
CA PRO A 694 6.28 -2.81 22.72
C PRO A 694 7.81 -2.69 22.93
N ALA A 695 8.42 -1.57 22.54
CA ALA A 695 9.85 -1.30 22.72
C ALA A 695 10.19 -0.58 24.04
N ASP A 696 9.19 -0.05 24.76
CA ASP A 696 9.40 0.76 25.96
C ASP A 696 9.37 -0.12 27.21
N GLN A 697 10.27 0.12 28.17
CA GLN A 697 10.34 -0.65 29.42
C GLN A 697 9.06 -0.59 30.26
N GLY A 698 8.23 0.44 30.06
CA GLY A 698 6.94 0.61 30.74
C GLY A 698 5.75 -0.08 30.04
N GLY A 699 5.96 -0.71 28.88
CA GLY A 699 4.89 -1.35 28.09
C GLY A 699 3.82 -0.38 27.60
N ASP A 700 2.70 -0.93 27.11
CA ASP A 700 1.57 -0.17 26.58
C ASP A 700 0.97 0.80 27.62
N LEU A 701 0.58 2.01 27.20
CA LEU A 701 -0.26 2.88 28.04
C LEU A 701 -1.71 2.46 27.87
N ASN A 702 -2.27 1.84 28.91
CA ASN A 702 -3.67 1.41 28.96
C ASN A 702 -4.34 1.90 30.25
N PRO A 703 -4.77 3.18 30.31
CA PRO A 703 -5.34 3.78 31.53
C PRO A 703 -6.60 3.08 32.04
N TRP A 704 -7.37 2.45 31.14
CA TRP A 704 -8.59 1.71 31.47
C TRP A 704 -8.33 0.28 31.95
N GLY A 705 -7.09 -0.22 31.80
CA GLY A 705 -6.79 -1.64 31.94
C GLY A 705 -7.69 -2.51 31.06
N ILE A 706 -8.11 -1.99 29.90
CA ILE A 706 -9.08 -2.63 29.02
C ILE A 706 -8.43 -3.77 28.26
N THR A 707 -9.17 -4.86 28.09
CA THR A 707 -8.73 -6.03 27.31
C THR A 707 -9.85 -6.46 26.37
N PHE A 708 -9.49 -6.97 25.20
CA PHE A 708 -10.43 -7.40 24.18
C PHE A 708 -10.45 -8.92 24.05
N GLN A 709 -11.61 -9.45 23.69
CA GLN A 709 -11.78 -10.85 23.32
C GLN A 709 -12.66 -10.92 22.08
N GLN A 710 -12.25 -11.71 21.08
CA GLN A 710 -13.16 -12.06 20.00
C GLN A 710 -14.41 -12.69 20.63
N GLY A 711 -15.60 -12.40 20.11
CA GLY A 711 -16.85 -12.95 20.65
C GLY A 711 -16.74 -14.46 20.91
N LEU A 712 -17.49 -14.97 21.88
CA LEU A 712 -17.33 -16.31 22.44
C LEU A 712 -17.36 -17.43 21.39
N PHE A 713 -18.16 -17.28 20.32
CA PHE A 713 -18.30 -18.27 19.26
C PHE A 713 -18.00 -17.71 17.87
N ASN A 714 -17.08 -18.35 17.15
CA ASN A 714 -16.88 -18.09 15.71
C ASN A 714 -17.92 -18.86 14.91
N MET A 715 -18.59 -18.20 13.96
CA MET A 715 -19.73 -18.79 13.26
C MET A 715 -19.35 -19.99 12.38
N THR A 716 -18.09 -20.07 11.93
CA THR A 716 -17.58 -21.17 11.11
C THR A 716 -16.96 -22.26 11.97
N SER A 717 -16.03 -21.90 12.87
CA SER A 717 -15.23 -22.90 13.58
C SER A 717 -15.90 -23.48 14.83
N ALA A 718 -17.06 -22.96 15.24
CA ALA A 718 -17.81 -23.43 16.42
C ALA A 718 -19.25 -23.85 16.07
N SER A 719 -19.54 -24.06 14.79
CA SER A 719 -20.88 -24.38 14.27
C SER A 719 -21.48 -25.65 14.88
N GLU A 720 -20.65 -26.61 15.30
CA GLU A 720 -21.06 -27.84 15.99
C GLU A 720 -21.87 -27.59 17.27
N HIS A 721 -21.65 -26.46 17.94
CA HIS A 721 -22.36 -26.10 19.16
C HIS A 721 -23.73 -25.48 18.92
N PHE A 722 -24.04 -25.04 17.70
CA PHE A 722 -25.23 -24.25 17.41
C PHE A 722 -26.43 -25.15 17.19
N ARG A 723 -27.56 -24.78 17.81
CA ARG A 723 -28.85 -25.44 17.58
C ARG A 723 -29.94 -24.41 17.36
N THR A 724 -30.80 -24.64 16.38
CA THR A 724 -32.03 -23.85 16.17
C THR A 724 -33.14 -24.35 17.09
N GLU A 725 -34.20 -23.56 17.26
CA GLU A 725 -35.38 -23.98 18.03
C GLU A 725 -36.00 -25.28 17.49
N ALA A 726 -36.13 -25.41 16.17
CA ALA A 726 -36.64 -26.63 15.54
C ALA A 726 -35.80 -27.87 15.89
N GLN A 727 -34.46 -27.75 15.83
CA GLN A 727 -33.57 -28.85 16.19
C GLN A 727 -33.68 -29.23 17.68
N LEU A 728 -33.86 -28.25 18.57
CA LEU A 728 -34.00 -28.51 20.01
C LEU A 728 -35.32 -29.20 20.34
N LEU A 729 -36.41 -28.81 19.66
CA LEU A 729 -37.69 -29.51 19.76
C LEU A 729 -37.57 -30.96 19.28
N ASP A 730 -36.92 -31.19 18.13
CA ASP A 730 -36.72 -32.53 17.57
C ASP A 730 -35.80 -33.39 18.47
N GLU A 731 -34.83 -32.78 19.15
CA GLU A 731 -33.92 -33.44 20.11
C GLU A 731 -34.54 -33.65 21.51
N GLY A 732 -35.82 -33.27 21.72
CA GLY A 732 -36.55 -33.50 22.97
C GLY A 732 -36.23 -32.52 24.11
N TRP A 733 -35.72 -31.33 23.80
CA TRP A 733 -35.47 -30.29 24.81
C TRP A 733 -36.77 -29.58 25.21
N THR A 734 -36.83 -29.09 26.45
CA THR A 734 -37.95 -28.28 26.96
C THR A 734 -37.51 -26.84 27.15
N ARG A 735 -38.37 -25.89 26.75
CA ARG A 735 -38.09 -24.45 26.87
C ARG A 735 -38.37 -23.96 28.29
N GLU A 736 -37.39 -23.30 28.90
CA GLU A 736 -37.49 -22.65 30.21
C GLU A 736 -37.10 -21.16 30.07
N GLY A 737 -38.10 -20.29 29.86
CA GLY A 737 -37.85 -18.89 29.51
C GLY A 737 -37.17 -18.75 28.14
N THR A 738 -35.97 -18.17 28.12
CA THR A 738 -35.12 -18.06 26.91
C THR A 738 -34.22 -19.27 26.69
N ASP A 739 -34.08 -20.12 27.70
CA ASP A 739 -33.15 -21.24 27.70
C ASP A 739 -33.87 -22.53 27.31
N TRP A 740 -33.08 -23.54 26.95
CA TRP A 740 -33.54 -24.90 26.73
C TRP A 740 -32.86 -25.84 27.71
N VAL A 741 -33.64 -26.71 28.33
CA VAL A 741 -33.17 -27.68 29.30
C VAL A 741 -33.52 -29.10 28.88
N ARG A 742 -32.64 -30.03 29.21
CA ARG A 742 -32.84 -31.46 29.01
C ARG A 742 -32.20 -32.21 30.15
N GLU A 743 -32.90 -33.20 30.69
CA GLU A 743 -32.34 -34.14 31.65
C GLU A 743 -31.66 -35.27 30.88
N ALA A 744 -30.36 -35.46 31.09
CA ALA A 744 -29.57 -36.53 30.49
C ALA A 744 -28.59 -37.10 31.53
N ASP A 745 -28.55 -38.42 31.68
CA ASP A 745 -27.60 -39.13 32.56
C ASP A 745 -27.50 -38.60 34.00
N GLY A 746 -28.63 -38.18 34.58
CA GLY A 746 -28.70 -37.63 35.95
C GLY A 746 -28.17 -36.20 36.10
N ALA A 747 -27.89 -35.50 35.00
CA ALA A 747 -27.51 -34.09 34.96
C ALA A 747 -28.49 -33.27 34.10
N VAL A 748 -28.73 -32.02 34.52
CA VAL A 748 -29.50 -31.05 33.72
C VAL A 748 -28.54 -30.39 32.74
N GLU A 749 -28.72 -30.65 31.45
CA GLU A 749 -28.06 -29.90 30.38
C GLU A 749 -28.86 -28.63 30.09
N ARG A 750 -28.16 -27.51 29.92
CA ARG A 750 -28.76 -26.21 29.58
C ARG A 750 -28.11 -25.61 28.34
N ARG A 751 -28.94 -25.10 27.45
CA ARG A 751 -28.54 -24.32 26.29
C ARG A 751 -29.11 -22.91 26.39
N VAL A 752 -28.24 -21.92 26.23
CA VAL A 752 -28.54 -20.50 26.41
C VAL A 752 -28.48 -19.77 25.07
N PRO A 753 -29.14 -18.60 24.93
CA PRO A 753 -29.13 -17.82 23.69
C PRO A 753 -27.73 -17.49 23.16
N LEU A 754 -27.57 -17.49 21.84
CA LEU A 754 -26.40 -16.95 21.13
C LEU A 754 -26.79 -15.62 20.45
N TYR A 755 -26.28 -14.51 20.97
CA TYR A 755 -26.53 -13.18 20.42
C TYR A 755 -25.57 -12.86 19.28
N GLU A 756 -26.13 -12.28 18.21
CA GLU A 756 -25.39 -11.72 17.10
C GLU A 756 -25.30 -10.19 17.21
N ALA A 757 -24.30 -9.58 16.59
CA ALA A 757 -24.07 -8.13 16.66
C ALA A 757 -25.31 -7.28 16.31
N LYS A 758 -26.15 -7.74 15.37
CA LYS A 758 -27.38 -7.05 14.97
C LYS A 758 -28.48 -7.02 16.04
N MET A 759 -28.38 -7.85 17.08
CA MET A 759 -29.37 -7.93 18.17
C MET A 759 -29.20 -6.83 19.23
N ILE A 760 -28.10 -6.08 19.20
CA ILE A 760 -27.81 -5.00 20.16
C ILE A 760 -27.77 -3.62 19.51
N HIS A 761 -28.00 -2.59 20.31
CA HIS A 761 -27.85 -1.17 19.98
C HIS A 761 -27.39 -0.37 21.21
N HIS A 762 -27.12 0.93 21.07
CA HIS A 762 -26.64 1.78 22.18
C HIS A 762 -27.60 1.71 23.37
N PHE A 763 -27.07 1.25 24.51
CA PHE A 763 -27.83 1.04 25.73
C PHE A 763 -29.04 0.09 25.58
N ASP A 764 -29.04 -0.77 24.57
CA ASP A 764 -30.15 -1.67 24.28
C ASP A 764 -29.63 -3.05 23.88
N HIS A 765 -29.76 -4.02 24.77
CA HIS A 765 -29.45 -5.42 24.48
C HIS A 765 -30.60 -6.16 23.79
N ARG A 766 -31.76 -5.52 23.61
CA ARG A 766 -32.99 -6.08 23.04
C ARG A 766 -33.41 -5.34 21.77
N TRP A 767 -32.44 -5.09 20.89
CA TRP A 767 -32.66 -4.31 19.67
C TRP A 767 -33.43 -5.10 18.62
N ALA A 768 -32.96 -6.32 18.30
CA ALA A 768 -33.57 -7.17 17.28
C ALA A 768 -33.80 -8.60 17.78
N THR A 769 -34.82 -9.24 17.21
CA THR A 769 -35.29 -10.60 17.55
C THR A 769 -35.56 -11.40 16.28
N TYR A 770 -35.41 -12.71 16.33
CA TYR A 770 -35.81 -13.62 15.25
C TYR A 770 -37.25 -14.07 15.44
N ALA A 771 -38.04 -14.11 14.36
CA ALA A 771 -39.46 -14.46 14.42
C ALA A 771 -39.67 -15.98 14.63
N GLY A 772 -39.65 -16.44 15.88
CA GLY A 772 -40.14 -17.76 16.30
C GLY A 772 -39.50 -18.95 15.60
N GLY A 773 -38.18 -18.92 15.39
CA GLY A 773 -37.39 -20.11 15.02
C GLY A 773 -37.67 -20.78 13.67
N ARG A 774 -38.61 -20.29 12.86
CA ARG A 774 -38.97 -20.90 11.55
C ARG A 774 -38.23 -20.32 10.34
N GLY A 775 -37.50 -19.23 10.52
CA GLY A 775 -36.63 -18.68 9.47
C GLY A 775 -35.24 -19.29 9.56
N GLU A 776 -34.92 -20.25 8.69
CA GLU A 776 -33.54 -20.75 8.53
C GLU A 776 -32.62 -19.69 7.89
N ASP A 777 -33.19 -18.62 7.32
CA ASP A 777 -32.49 -17.58 6.56
C ASP A 777 -31.94 -16.44 7.42
N GLU A 778 -30.77 -15.94 7.05
CA GLU A 778 -30.01 -14.88 7.73
C GLU A 778 -30.76 -13.53 7.80
N ASP A 779 -31.70 -13.30 6.88
CA ASP A 779 -32.51 -12.08 6.72
C ASP A 779 -33.81 -12.06 7.56
N SER A 780 -34.04 -13.08 8.39
CA SER A 780 -35.28 -13.21 9.17
C SER A 780 -35.32 -12.41 10.49
N ALA A 781 -34.25 -11.68 10.83
CA ALA A 781 -34.20 -10.83 12.02
C ALA A 781 -34.98 -9.52 11.80
N ARG A 782 -35.75 -9.09 12.82
CA ARG A 782 -36.48 -7.81 12.82
C ARG A 782 -36.19 -7.01 14.08
N ASP A 783 -36.39 -5.70 14.01
CA ASP A 783 -36.34 -4.85 15.20
C ASP A 783 -37.47 -5.22 16.18
N CYS A 784 -37.16 -5.16 17.48
CA CYS A 784 -38.15 -5.37 18.54
C CYS A 784 -39.12 -4.19 18.58
N THR A 785 -40.41 -4.49 18.66
CA THR A 785 -41.48 -3.50 18.73
C THR A 785 -41.49 -2.76 20.06
N LEU A 786 -42.09 -1.57 20.10
CA LEU A 786 -42.24 -0.81 21.34
C LEU A 786 -43.01 -1.59 22.42
N ALA A 787 -44.02 -2.38 22.03
CA ALA A 787 -44.78 -3.21 22.96
C ALA A 787 -43.91 -4.30 23.62
N GLU A 788 -43.05 -4.96 22.83
CA GLU A 788 -42.07 -5.93 23.33
C GLU A 788 -41.08 -5.26 24.29
N LYS A 789 -40.50 -4.11 23.91
CA LYS A 789 -39.52 -3.40 24.75
C LYS A 789 -40.11 -2.89 26.07
N ARG A 790 -41.40 -2.51 26.08
CA ARG A 790 -42.14 -2.12 27.30
C ARG A 790 -42.38 -3.26 28.26
N ASN A 791 -42.31 -4.51 27.81
CA ASN A 791 -42.42 -5.67 28.69
C ASN A 791 -41.05 -5.98 29.33
N PRO A 792 -40.89 -5.86 30.67
CA PRO A 792 -39.62 -6.16 31.35
C PRO A 792 -39.29 -7.66 31.42
N ALA A 793 -40.25 -8.53 31.09
CA ALA A 793 -40.05 -9.98 31.00
C ALA A 793 -39.73 -10.45 29.56
N PHE A 794 -39.84 -9.58 28.56
CA PHE A 794 -39.49 -9.92 27.19
C PHE A 794 -37.97 -9.94 26.99
N GLU A 795 -37.48 -10.99 26.35
CA GLU A 795 -36.11 -11.13 25.87
C GLU A 795 -36.13 -11.56 24.39
N PRO A 796 -35.17 -11.10 23.56
CA PRO A 796 -35.14 -11.42 22.14
C PRO A 796 -34.83 -12.89 21.91
N ASP A 797 -35.53 -13.49 20.95
CA ASP A 797 -35.22 -14.84 20.48
C ASP A 797 -34.01 -14.79 19.54
N PRO A 798 -32.96 -15.60 19.79
CA PRO A 798 -31.80 -15.72 18.92
C PRO A 798 -32.10 -16.65 17.73
N ARG A 799 -31.19 -16.68 16.76
CA ARG A 799 -31.18 -17.71 15.73
C ARG A 799 -30.72 -19.07 16.28
N TYR A 800 -29.79 -19.06 17.23
CA TYR A 800 -29.15 -20.24 17.76
C TYR A 800 -29.04 -20.23 19.29
N TRP A 801 -28.97 -21.42 19.87
CA TRP A 801 -28.64 -21.66 21.28
C TRP A 801 -27.39 -22.53 21.41
N VAL A 802 -26.58 -22.24 22.42
CA VAL A 802 -25.28 -22.88 22.68
C VAL A 802 -25.20 -23.45 24.09
N PRO A 803 -24.33 -24.46 24.37
CA PRO A 803 -24.21 -25.04 25.70
C PRO A 803 -23.77 -24.02 26.76
N GLU A 804 -24.49 -23.92 27.88
CA GLU A 804 -24.18 -22.95 28.96
C GLU A 804 -22.76 -23.12 29.50
N ARG A 805 -22.31 -24.36 29.67
CA ARG A 805 -20.96 -24.68 30.15
C ARG A 805 -19.87 -24.08 29.26
N GLU A 806 -20.06 -24.11 27.94
CA GLU A 806 -19.12 -23.50 26.99
C GLU A 806 -19.18 -21.96 27.06
N VAL A 807 -20.36 -21.36 27.26
CA VAL A 807 -20.48 -19.91 27.49
C VAL A 807 -19.70 -19.51 28.74
N GLY A 808 -19.93 -20.20 29.87
CA GLY A 808 -19.24 -19.93 31.13
C GLY A 808 -17.72 -20.06 31.01
N LEU A 809 -17.23 -21.16 30.41
CA LEU A 809 -15.80 -21.39 30.23
C LEU A 809 -15.14 -20.36 29.30
N ARG A 810 -15.80 -20.02 28.18
CA ARG A 810 -15.26 -19.07 27.20
C ARG A 810 -15.29 -17.63 27.72
N ALA A 811 -16.32 -17.26 28.50
CA ALA A 811 -16.44 -15.93 29.12
C ALA A 811 -15.54 -15.75 30.35
N ALA A 812 -15.14 -16.84 31.02
CA ALA A 812 -14.28 -16.77 32.20
C ALA A 812 -12.97 -16.04 31.90
N ARG A 813 -12.60 -15.10 32.77
CA ARG A 813 -11.37 -14.29 32.65
C ARG A 813 -10.15 -15.04 33.19
N VAL A 814 -9.79 -16.10 32.48
CA VAL A 814 -8.61 -16.94 32.71
C VAL A 814 -7.85 -17.20 31.39
N PRO A 815 -6.57 -17.59 31.44
CA PRO A 815 -5.77 -17.88 30.25
C PRO A 815 -6.34 -18.98 29.37
N ALA A 816 -6.14 -18.86 28.05
CA ALA A 816 -6.58 -19.87 27.08
C ALA A 816 -5.96 -21.25 27.32
N SER A 817 -4.72 -21.30 27.83
CA SER A 817 -4.05 -22.54 28.22
C SER A 817 -4.80 -23.26 29.35
N LEU A 818 -5.29 -22.53 30.35
CA LEU A 818 -6.08 -23.09 31.46
C LEU A 818 -7.44 -23.59 30.97
N LYS A 819 -8.11 -22.83 30.10
CA LYS A 819 -9.38 -23.27 29.48
C LYS A 819 -9.22 -24.58 28.71
N ARG A 820 -8.15 -24.68 27.91
CA ARG A 820 -7.83 -25.90 27.14
C ARG A 820 -7.53 -27.08 28.06
N ALA A 821 -6.70 -26.88 29.08
CA ALA A 821 -6.35 -27.94 30.04
C ALA A 821 -7.58 -28.48 30.78
N LEU A 822 -8.52 -27.60 31.14
CA LEU A 822 -9.77 -27.98 31.80
C LEU A 822 -10.69 -28.78 30.87
N ARG A 823 -10.81 -28.41 29.58
CA ARG A 823 -11.57 -29.21 28.59
C ARG A 823 -11.00 -30.60 28.39
N GLU A 824 -9.68 -30.73 28.44
CA GLU A 824 -8.97 -32.01 28.29
C GLU A 824 -8.95 -32.84 29.59
N ALA A 825 -9.54 -32.34 30.69
CA ALA A 825 -9.47 -32.93 32.02
C ALA A 825 -8.02 -33.22 32.48
N ASN A 826 -7.06 -32.37 32.09
CA ASN A 826 -5.64 -32.59 32.33
C ASN A 826 -5.12 -31.76 33.51
N ALA A 827 -5.01 -32.40 34.68
CA ALA A 827 -4.55 -31.76 35.92
C ALA A 827 -3.12 -31.17 35.81
N GLU A 828 -2.21 -31.84 35.12
CA GLU A 828 -0.81 -31.39 34.96
C GLU A 828 -0.73 -30.08 34.16
N ARG A 829 -1.49 -30.01 33.05
CA ARG A 829 -1.57 -28.81 32.23
C ARG A 829 -2.27 -27.66 32.97
N CYS A 830 -3.25 -27.96 33.83
CA CYS A 830 -3.89 -26.95 34.69
C CYS A 830 -2.86 -26.34 35.65
N LEU A 831 -2.13 -27.19 36.38
CA LEU A 831 -1.09 -26.74 37.32
C LEU A 831 -0.01 -25.93 36.62
N LYS A 832 0.45 -26.38 35.44
CA LYS A 832 1.41 -25.63 34.63
C LYS A 832 0.89 -24.24 34.24
N ALA A 833 -0.34 -24.14 33.72
CA ALA A 833 -0.91 -22.86 33.34
C ALA A 833 -1.08 -21.90 34.53
N LEU A 834 -1.47 -22.40 35.71
CA LEU A 834 -1.53 -21.61 36.94
C LEU A 834 -0.15 -21.11 37.37
N ALA A 835 0.88 -21.96 37.28
CA ALA A 835 2.26 -21.59 37.60
C ALA A 835 2.82 -20.52 36.64
N GLU A 836 2.59 -20.65 35.33
CA GLU A 836 2.97 -19.62 34.34
C GLU A 836 2.28 -18.28 34.67
N TRP A 837 0.98 -18.32 34.95
CA TRP A 837 0.20 -17.13 35.24
C TRP A 837 0.64 -16.42 36.54
N LEU A 838 0.90 -17.17 37.61
CA LEU A 838 1.42 -16.65 38.87
C LEU A 838 2.83 -16.07 38.73
N THR A 839 3.65 -16.62 37.85
CA THR A 839 4.96 -16.05 37.53
C THR A 839 4.81 -14.62 37.01
N GLY A 840 3.85 -14.41 36.10
CA GLY A 840 3.48 -13.08 35.61
C GLY A 840 2.93 -12.16 36.70
N TYR A 841 2.08 -12.69 37.59
CA TYR A 841 1.53 -11.94 38.73
C TYR A 841 2.63 -11.41 39.66
N VAL A 842 3.59 -12.26 40.07
CA VAL A 842 4.69 -11.85 40.95
C VAL A 842 5.55 -10.79 40.28
N ALA A 843 5.89 -10.97 39.00
CA ALA A 843 6.63 -9.97 38.24
C ALA A 843 5.90 -8.62 38.18
N ALA A 844 4.59 -8.63 37.92
CA ALA A 844 3.79 -7.42 37.81
C ALA A 844 3.54 -6.71 39.15
N GLN A 845 3.39 -7.44 40.27
CA GLN A 845 3.07 -6.86 41.58
C GLN A 845 4.31 -6.54 42.43
N GLN A 846 5.37 -7.33 42.31
CA GLN A 846 6.56 -7.22 43.19
C GLN A 846 7.80 -6.70 42.45
N GLY A 847 7.72 -6.49 41.13
CA GLY A 847 8.84 -5.95 40.34
C GLY A 847 10.06 -6.87 40.28
N ARG A 848 9.90 -8.16 40.59
CA ARG A 848 10.97 -9.17 40.61
C ARG A 848 10.51 -10.49 39.99
N ALA A 849 11.46 -11.31 39.56
CA ALA A 849 11.17 -12.67 39.12
C ALA A 849 10.57 -13.51 40.27
N ALA A 850 9.65 -14.41 39.92
CA ALA A 850 9.08 -15.36 40.85
C ALA A 850 10.12 -16.38 41.31
N GLN A 851 10.04 -16.77 42.58
CA GLN A 851 10.84 -17.80 43.22
C GLN A 851 9.98 -19.02 43.55
N ALA A 852 10.61 -20.17 43.81
CA ALA A 852 9.90 -21.41 44.15
C ALA A 852 9.02 -21.25 45.39
N ASP A 853 9.48 -20.48 46.38
CA ASP A 853 8.73 -20.19 47.61
C ASP A 853 7.45 -19.37 47.35
N ASP A 854 7.44 -18.52 46.31
CA ASP A 854 6.25 -17.76 45.93
C ASP A 854 5.15 -18.71 45.44
N LEU A 855 5.48 -19.62 44.51
CA LEU A 855 4.50 -20.53 43.93
C LEU A 855 4.06 -21.61 44.93
N THR A 856 4.98 -22.14 45.74
CA THR A 856 4.61 -23.12 46.78
C THR A 856 3.79 -22.49 47.90
N GLY A 857 3.96 -21.20 48.18
CA GLY A 857 3.12 -20.44 49.10
C GLY A 857 1.73 -20.10 48.55
N MET A 858 1.57 -20.05 47.21
CA MET A 858 0.30 -19.68 46.54
C MET A 858 -0.50 -20.87 46.01
N LEU A 859 0.14 -21.99 45.68
CA LEU A 859 -0.51 -23.20 45.16
C LEU A 859 -0.34 -24.42 46.08
N GLY A 860 0.41 -24.30 47.16
CA GLY A 860 0.68 -25.37 48.13
C GLY A 860 2.03 -26.08 47.94
N ARG A 861 2.51 -26.72 49.02
CA ARG A 861 3.83 -27.41 49.08
C ARG A 861 3.81 -28.86 48.61
N GLY A 862 2.62 -29.46 48.38
CA GLY A 862 2.45 -30.89 48.11
C GLY A 862 2.55 -31.33 46.65
N HIS A 863 2.69 -30.41 45.69
CA HIS A 863 2.69 -30.75 44.26
C HIS A 863 4.00 -31.39 43.79
N ALA A 864 3.91 -32.46 42.98
CA ALA A 864 5.05 -33.09 42.33
C ALA A 864 5.54 -32.26 41.11
N TRP A 865 6.03 -31.04 41.35
CA TRP A 865 6.38 -30.04 40.33
C TRP A 865 7.24 -30.58 39.20
N ARG A 866 8.26 -31.39 39.51
CA ARG A 866 9.17 -31.96 38.50
C ARG A 866 8.43 -32.90 37.54
N THR A 867 7.48 -33.67 38.04
CA THR A 867 6.66 -34.60 37.24
C THR A 867 5.75 -33.81 36.31
N HIS A 868 5.06 -32.79 36.82
CA HIS A 868 4.08 -32.03 36.04
C HIS A 868 4.68 -31.01 35.08
N LEU A 869 5.84 -30.43 35.39
CA LEU A 869 6.52 -29.43 34.55
C LEU A 869 7.56 -30.06 33.60
N GLY A 870 7.93 -31.33 33.82
CA GLY A 870 9.02 -32.01 33.10
C GLY A 870 10.42 -31.50 33.45
N MET A 871 10.53 -30.56 34.40
CA MET A 871 11.79 -29.98 34.88
C MET A 871 11.64 -29.42 36.31
N PRO A 872 12.74 -29.15 37.02
CA PRO A 872 12.68 -28.49 38.34
C PRO A 872 12.01 -27.11 38.27
N LEU A 873 11.25 -26.76 39.32
CA LEU A 873 10.49 -25.52 39.41
C LEU A 873 11.39 -24.28 39.24
N GLU A 874 12.58 -24.29 39.82
CA GLU A 874 13.54 -23.19 39.75
C GLU A 874 14.02 -22.94 38.32
N ARG A 875 14.16 -24.01 37.52
CA ARG A 875 14.53 -23.91 36.10
C ARG A 875 13.36 -23.35 35.29
N PHE A 876 12.16 -23.87 35.54
CA PHE A 876 10.94 -23.45 34.86
C PHE A 876 10.67 -21.94 35.00
N LEU A 877 10.82 -21.39 36.22
CA LEU A 877 10.63 -19.97 36.51
C LEU A 877 11.65 -19.04 35.81
N ARG A 878 12.78 -19.58 35.36
CA ARG A 878 13.84 -18.84 34.66
C ARG A 878 13.75 -18.96 33.13
N GLU A 879 12.85 -19.79 32.59
CA GLU A 879 12.72 -19.94 31.15
C GLU A 879 12.15 -18.65 30.52
N PRO A 880 12.81 -18.08 29.48
CA PRO A 880 12.33 -16.86 28.84
C PRO A 880 10.90 -16.98 28.31
N ARG A 881 10.50 -18.18 27.86
CA ARG A 881 9.14 -18.47 27.39
C ARG A 881 8.12 -18.41 28.53
N THR A 882 8.42 -18.99 29.69
CA THR A 882 7.55 -18.95 30.88
C THR A 882 7.34 -17.52 31.35
N ILE A 883 8.40 -16.72 31.40
CA ILE A 883 8.33 -15.31 31.80
C ILE A 883 7.47 -14.52 30.81
N ALA A 884 7.70 -14.69 29.51
CA ALA A 884 6.94 -14.01 28.46
C ALA A 884 5.46 -14.39 28.48
N HIS A 885 5.15 -15.70 28.53
CA HIS A 885 3.77 -16.18 28.62
C HIS A 885 3.09 -15.72 29.91
N GLY A 886 3.76 -15.79 31.06
CA GLY A 886 3.21 -15.34 32.33
C GLY A 886 2.86 -13.85 32.31
N ALA A 887 3.76 -13.01 31.78
CA ALA A 887 3.52 -11.57 31.60
C ALA A 887 2.31 -11.31 30.68
N GLU A 888 2.19 -12.06 29.58
CA GLU A 888 1.04 -11.98 28.68
C GLU A 888 -0.26 -12.43 29.34
N MET A 889 -0.28 -13.56 30.05
CA MET A 889 -1.45 -14.04 30.79
C MET A 889 -1.91 -13.03 31.85
N GLN A 890 -0.97 -12.43 32.58
CA GLN A 890 -1.27 -11.42 33.59
C GLN A 890 -1.76 -10.10 32.96
N ARG A 891 -1.30 -9.77 31.75
CA ARG A 891 -1.78 -8.61 30.98
C ARG A 891 -3.20 -8.81 30.47
N GLU A 892 -3.51 -9.98 29.87
CA GLU A 892 -4.81 -10.26 29.24
C GLU A 892 -5.89 -10.68 30.22
N THR A 893 -5.51 -11.41 31.27
CA THR A 893 -6.40 -11.88 32.33
C THR A 893 -5.71 -11.66 33.66
N PRO A 894 -5.78 -10.47 34.27
CA PRO A 894 -5.03 -10.21 35.49
C PRO A 894 -5.57 -11.01 36.68
N LEU A 895 -4.65 -11.61 37.45
CA LEU A 895 -4.92 -12.06 38.82
C LEU A 895 -4.94 -10.86 39.77
N THR A 896 -5.90 -10.86 40.69
CA THR A 896 -5.99 -9.94 41.82
C THR A 896 -5.41 -10.59 43.08
N ALA A 897 -5.15 -9.79 44.12
CA ALA A 897 -4.74 -10.34 45.42
C ALA A 897 -5.78 -11.29 46.02
N GLU A 898 -7.07 -11.09 45.73
CA GLU A 898 -8.13 -12.00 46.17
C GLU A 898 -8.13 -13.32 45.41
N ASP A 899 -7.84 -13.29 44.10
CA ASP A 899 -7.68 -14.51 43.31
C ASP A 899 -6.49 -15.34 43.81
N VAL A 900 -5.39 -14.68 44.21
CA VAL A 900 -4.23 -15.37 44.77
C VAL A 900 -4.53 -15.96 46.15
N ARG A 901 -5.30 -15.26 47.00
CA ARG A 901 -5.80 -15.85 48.26
C ARG A 901 -6.68 -17.06 47.98
N PHE A 902 -7.58 -16.96 47.01
CA PHE A 902 -8.42 -18.09 46.59
C PHE A 902 -7.59 -19.27 46.05
N LEU A 903 -6.53 -19.01 45.28
CA LEU A 903 -5.64 -20.06 44.78
C LEU A 903 -4.92 -20.80 45.91
N ARG A 904 -4.57 -20.09 46.98
CA ARG A 904 -3.91 -20.67 48.16
C ARG A 904 -4.86 -21.45 49.04
N ASP A 905 -6.05 -20.92 49.27
CA ASP A 905 -7.03 -21.44 50.23
C ASP A 905 -8.06 -22.38 49.56
N GLY A 906 -7.97 -22.56 48.23
CA GLY A 906 -8.86 -23.38 47.42
C GLY A 906 -8.53 -24.88 47.42
N PRO A 907 -9.20 -25.68 46.57
CA PRO A 907 -8.95 -27.12 46.47
C PRO A 907 -7.49 -27.46 46.16
N GLU A 908 -6.92 -28.50 46.80
CA GLU A 908 -5.56 -28.94 46.51
C GLU A 908 -5.43 -29.61 45.13
N GLU A 909 -6.50 -30.24 44.64
CA GLU A 909 -6.50 -30.94 43.35
C GLU A 909 -6.55 -29.92 42.18
N PRO A 910 -5.57 -29.92 41.24
CA PRO A 910 -5.44 -28.87 40.23
C PRO A 910 -6.65 -28.70 39.31
N LEU A 911 -7.36 -29.78 38.98
CA LEU A 911 -8.53 -29.72 38.10
C LEU A 911 -9.72 -29.06 38.82
N ALA A 912 -9.97 -29.44 40.07
CA ALA A 912 -10.98 -28.85 40.95
C ALA A 912 -10.66 -27.37 41.24
N LEU A 913 -9.39 -27.04 41.51
CA LEU A 913 -8.94 -25.66 41.70
C LEU A 913 -9.16 -24.82 40.45
N ALA A 914 -8.76 -25.33 39.28
CA ALA A 914 -8.98 -24.66 38.00
C ALA A 914 -10.47 -24.47 37.70
N ALA A 915 -11.31 -25.50 37.91
CA ALA A 915 -12.75 -25.41 37.71
C ALA A 915 -13.39 -24.37 38.63
N ALA A 916 -13.02 -24.34 39.91
CA ALA A 916 -13.54 -23.40 40.89
C ALA A 916 -13.07 -21.96 40.59
N LEU A 917 -11.82 -21.77 40.15
CA LEU A 917 -11.31 -20.48 39.70
C LEU A 917 -12.02 -20.00 38.44
N VAL A 918 -12.22 -20.89 37.46
CA VAL A 918 -12.99 -20.58 36.24
C VAL A 918 -14.38 -20.11 36.61
N ALA A 919 -15.10 -20.83 37.47
CA ALA A 919 -16.44 -20.45 37.93
C ALA A 919 -16.46 -19.08 38.60
N ARG A 920 -15.49 -18.80 39.49
CA ARG A 920 -15.33 -17.51 40.17
C ARG A 920 -15.03 -16.36 39.20
N LYS A 921 -14.23 -16.61 38.16
CA LYS A 921 -13.79 -15.62 37.17
C LYS A 921 -14.79 -15.44 36.01
N GLN A 922 -16.00 -16.02 36.09
CA GLN A 922 -17.06 -15.76 35.11
C GLN A 922 -17.67 -14.36 35.34
N PRO A 923 -17.79 -13.54 34.29
CA PRO A 923 -18.46 -12.25 34.40
C PRO A 923 -19.97 -12.44 34.59
N ARG A 924 -20.62 -11.56 35.34
CA ARG A 924 -22.07 -11.60 35.61
C ARG A 924 -22.92 -11.02 34.49
N TRP A 925 -22.31 -10.17 33.67
CA TRP A 925 -22.84 -9.48 32.51
C TRP A 925 -21.69 -9.28 31.52
N LEU A 926 -22.01 -9.05 30.24
CA LEU A 926 -21.01 -8.87 29.19
C LEU A 926 -21.09 -7.44 28.63
N MET A 927 -19.97 -6.93 28.12
CA MET A 927 -19.91 -5.70 27.36
C MET A 927 -19.23 -5.96 26.03
N GLY A 928 -19.83 -5.44 24.97
CA GLY A 928 -19.34 -5.64 23.62
C GLY A 928 -19.83 -4.55 22.68
N TRP A 929 -19.36 -4.62 21.44
CA TRP A 929 -19.75 -3.70 20.39
C TRP A 929 -20.03 -4.43 19.09
N ARG A 930 -20.64 -3.72 18.14
CA ARG A 930 -20.85 -4.21 16.79
C ARG A 930 -19.58 -3.98 15.96
N ASP A 931 -18.89 -5.06 15.60
CA ASP A 931 -17.73 -4.96 14.70
C ASP A 931 -18.17 -4.49 13.31
N ILE A 932 -19.23 -5.08 12.75
CA ILE A 932 -19.73 -4.71 11.42
C ILE A 932 -20.39 -3.33 11.48
N THR A 933 -19.74 -2.32 10.91
CA THR A 933 -20.16 -0.91 10.89
C THR A 933 -19.43 -0.14 9.79
N ASN A 934 -19.87 1.06 9.43
CA ASN A 934 -19.12 1.94 8.53
C ASN A 934 -19.34 3.43 8.90
N ALA A 935 -18.59 4.34 8.27
CA ALA A 935 -18.68 5.77 8.52
C ALA A 935 -20.03 6.42 8.09
N THR A 936 -20.80 5.74 7.23
CA THR A 936 -22.07 6.22 6.67
C THR A 936 -23.31 5.72 7.41
N ASN A 937 -23.16 4.75 8.32
CA ASN A 937 -24.26 4.23 9.14
C ASN A 937 -24.84 5.30 10.07
N GLU A 938 -26.01 5.04 10.65
CA GLU A 938 -26.61 5.94 11.65
C GLU A 938 -25.64 6.26 12.78
N ARG A 939 -24.93 5.24 13.28
CA ARG A 939 -23.91 5.28 14.33
C ARG A 939 -22.75 4.37 13.96
N THR A 940 -21.52 4.81 14.22
CA THR A 940 -20.32 4.03 13.90
C THR A 940 -19.88 3.19 15.09
N VAL A 941 -19.91 3.73 16.31
CA VAL A 941 -19.54 3.01 17.54
C VAL A 941 -20.81 2.62 18.28
N ILE A 942 -21.21 1.35 18.12
CA ILE A 942 -22.40 0.79 18.78
C ILE A 942 -21.95 -0.20 19.84
N ALA A 943 -21.97 0.22 21.11
CA ALA A 943 -21.64 -0.61 22.26
C ALA A 943 -22.83 -0.81 23.19
N ALA A 944 -22.88 -1.97 23.84
CA ALA A 944 -23.94 -2.33 24.79
C ALA A 944 -23.39 -3.16 25.95
N VAL A 945 -24.06 -3.05 27.09
CA VAL A 945 -24.01 -4.05 28.17
C VAL A 945 -25.17 -5.01 27.99
N MET A 946 -24.94 -6.29 28.22
CA MET A 946 -25.91 -7.36 27.99
C MET A 946 -25.82 -8.45 29.08
N PRO A 947 -26.85 -9.30 29.21
CA PRO A 947 -26.79 -10.44 30.11
C PRO A 947 -25.67 -11.42 29.73
N ARG A 948 -25.34 -12.34 30.63
CA ARG A 948 -24.37 -13.40 30.33
C ARG A 948 -24.98 -14.45 29.40
N VAL A 949 -24.86 -14.22 28.09
CA VAL A 949 -25.31 -15.12 27.01
C VAL A 949 -24.15 -15.52 26.11
N GLY A 950 -24.36 -16.47 25.21
CA GLY A 950 -23.42 -16.71 24.12
C GLY A 950 -23.36 -15.47 23.22
N VAL A 951 -22.18 -15.10 22.71
CA VAL A 951 -22.06 -14.03 21.70
C VAL A 951 -21.19 -14.47 20.52
N GLY A 952 -21.62 -14.09 19.31
CA GLY A 952 -20.89 -14.36 18.08
C GLY A 952 -19.65 -13.47 17.90
N HIS A 953 -18.68 -13.92 17.12
CA HIS A 953 -17.41 -13.21 16.88
C HIS A 953 -17.54 -11.80 16.27
N THR A 954 -18.65 -11.49 15.59
CA THR A 954 -18.97 -10.14 15.06
C THR A 954 -19.44 -9.16 16.14
N MET A 955 -19.60 -9.65 17.37
CA MET A 955 -19.79 -8.87 18.59
C MET A 955 -18.60 -9.08 19.53
N PRO A 956 -17.46 -8.40 19.29
CA PRO A 956 -16.31 -8.55 20.16
C PRO A 956 -16.63 -8.01 21.56
N LEU A 957 -15.99 -8.61 22.54
CA LEU A 957 -16.16 -8.26 23.95
C LEU A 957 -14.99 -7.40 24.41
N PHE A 958 -15.28 -6.46 25.30
CA PHE A 958 -14.26 -5.76 26.07
C PHE A 958 -14.53 -5.92 27.55
N TYR A 959 -13.45 -5.85 28.31
CA TYR A 959 -13.51 -5.94 29.75
C TYR A 959 -12.61 -4.89 30.37
N LEU A 960 -13.09 -4.30 31.44
CA LEU A 960 -12.42 -3.21 32.15
C LEU A 960 -11.86 -3.73 33.47
N ARG A 961 -10.72 -3.16 33.89
CA ARG A 961 -10.21 -3.34 35.25
C ARG A 961 -10.79 -2.26 36.17
N ALA A 962 -12.12 -2.19 36.22
CA ALA A 962 -12.84 -1.13 36.92
C ALA A 962 -14.15 -1.67 37.51
N GLU A 963 -14.65 -1.00 38.55
CA GLU A 963 -15.95 -1.30 39.15
C GLU A 963 -17.11 -0.94 38.20
N ALA A 964 -18.30 -1.45 38.49
CA ALA A 964 -19.46 -1.29 37.61
C ALA A 964 -19.84 0.18 37.36
N GLU A 965 -19.71 1.06 38.36
CA GLU A 965 -19.94 2.50 38.20
C GLU A 965 -19.04 3.09 37.10
N MET A 966 -17.75 2.80 37.15
CA MET A 966 -16.79 3.25 36.14
C MET A 966 -17.00 2.54 34.79
N ALA A 967 -17.46 1.29 34.79
CA ALA A 967 -17.87 0.61 33.56
C ALA A 967 -19.09 1.28 32.91
N SER A 968 -20.00 1.86 33.69
CA SER A 968 -21.14 2.64 33.18
C SER A 968 -20.66 3.92 32.46
N VAL A 969 -19.61 4.57 32.99
CA VAL A 969 -18.95 5.71 32.34
C VAL A 969 -18.31 5.30 31.02
N ALA A 970 -17.57 4.19 30.99
CA ALA A 970 -16.97 3.68 29.76
C ALA A 970 -18.02 3.41 28.67
N LEU A 971 -19.12 2.75 29.02
CA LEU A 971 -20.21 2.47 28.09
C LEU A 971 -20.83 3.76 27.52
N ALA A 972 -21.10 4.75 28.39
CA ALA A 972 -21.67 6.02 27.95
C ALA A 972 -20.69 6.84 27.10
N LEU A 973 -19.41 6.83 27.45
CA LEU A 973 -18.34 7.47 26.67
C LEU A 973 -18.22 6.85 25.28
N TRP A 974 -18.22 5.52 25.20
CA TRP A 974 -18.11 4.77 23.94
C TRP A 974 -19.28 5.00 22.99
N THR A 975 -20.44 5.32 23.54
CA THR A 975 -21.67 5.57 22.79
C THR A 975 -21.95 7.06 22.61
N SER A 976 -21.02 7.95 22.98
CA SER A 976 -21.16 9.39 22.84
C SER A 976 -20.91 9.88 21.41
N LEU A 977 -21.62 10.93 20.99
CA LEU A 977 -21.48 11.54 19.66
C LEU A 977 -20.06 12.09 19.39
N PRO A 978 -19.34 12.72 20.36
CA PRO A 978 -17.96 13.16 20.13
C PRO A 978 -17.01 12.02 19.74
N LEU A 979 -17.10 10.87 20.41
CA LEU A 979 -16.26 9.71 20.06
C LEU A 979 -16.71 9.10 18.73
N ASP A 980 -18.02 8.98 18.49
CA ASP A 980 -18.58 8.45 17.24
C ASP A 980 -18.15 9.29 16.02
N PHE A 981 -18.12 10.62 16.16
CA PHE A 981 -17.58 11.54 15.15
C PHE A 981 -16.14 11.20 14.77
N ILE A 982 -15.26 10.99 15.75
CA ILE A 982 -13.84 10.67 15.49
C ILE A 982 -13.70 9.27 14.90
N ALA A 983 -14.48 8.31 15.38
CA ALA A 983 -14.51 6.97 14.84
C ALA A 983 -14.94 6.95 13.36
N ARG A 984 -15.94 7.75 12.98
CA ARG A 984 -16.37 7.91 11.56
C ARG A 984 -15.26 8.42 10.66
N LEU A 985 -14.49 9.38 11.14
CA LEU A 985 -13.36 9.93 10.39
C LEU A 985 -12.20 8.94 10.29
N SER A 986 -12.09 8.01 11.25
CA SER A 986 -11.00 7.04 11.31
C SER A 986 -11.26 5.78 10.48
N ILE A 987 -12.52 5.32 10.38
CA ILE A 987 -12.84 4.03 9.75
C ILE A 987 -13.07 4.19 8.24
N GLY A 988 -12.19 3.55 7.45
CA GLY A 988 -12.35 3.47 5.99
C GLY A 988 -13.11 2.24 5.47
N GLY A 989 -13.42 1.27 6.33
CA GLY A 989 -13.99 -0.04 5.96
C GLY A 989 -15.34 -0.37 6.59
N THR A 990 -15.69 -1.65 6.61
CA THR A 990 -16.95 -2.18 7.17
C THR A 990 -16.79 -2.79 8.58
N HIS A 991 -15.65 -2.61 9.22
CA HIS A 991 -15.32 -3.22 10.51
C HIS A 991 -14.67 -2.22 11.48
N LEU A 992 -15.16 -2.17 12.72
CA LEU A 992 -14.55 -1.47 13.86
C LEU A 992 -13.70 -2.47 14.66
N THR A 993 -12.50 -2.74 14.15
CA THR A 993 -11.55 -3.66 14.74
C THR A 993 -10.84 -3.06 15.97
N TYR A 994 -10.13 -3.90 16.73
CA TYR A 994 -9.33 -3.45 17.88
C TYR A 994 -8.30 -2.39 17.51
N SER A 995 -7.71 -2.49 16.32
CA SER A 995 -6.68 -1.55 15.87
C SER A 995 -7.23 -0.12 15.78
N TYR A 996 -8.46 0.05 15.27
CA TYR A 996 -9.13 1.35 15.27
C TYR A 996 -9.46 1.82 16.69
N LEU A 997 -10.11 0.97 17.50
CA LEU A 997 -10.52 1.34 18.86
C LEU A 997 -9.36 1.79 19.74
N LYS A 998 -8.23 1.08 19.69
CA LYS A 998 -7.03 1.39 20.50
C LYS A 998 -6.53 2.81 20.26
N GLN A 999 -6.63 3.32 19.04
CA GLN A 999 -6.14 4.65 18.70
C GLN A 999 -7.19 5.77 18.82
N LEU A 1000 -8.46 5.46 19.14
CA LEU A 1000 -9.45 6.51 19.35
C LEU A 1000 -9.15 7.31 20.63
N PRO A 1001 -9.45 8.62 20.67
CA PRO A 1001 -9.18 9.45 21.83
C PRO A 1001 -10.27 9.21 22.87
N VAL A 1002 -9.92 8.49 23.93
CA VAL A 1002 -10.84 8.07 25.00
C VAL A 1002 -10.36 8.70 26.30
N LEU A 1003 -11.23 9.49 26.93
CA LEU A 1003 -10.96 10.10 28.23
C LEU A 1003 -10.54 9.02 29.25
N PRO A 1004 -9.42 9.17 29.97
CA PRO A 1004 -8.98 8.16 30.93
C PRO A 1004 -9.90 8.14 32.17
N PRO A 1005 -9.91 7.04 32.97
CA PRO A 1005 -10.72 6.98 34.19
C PRO A 1005 -10.44 8.14 35.16
N SER A 1006 -9.20 8.65 35.19
CA SER A 1006 -8.79 9.79 36.01
C SER A 1006 -9.43 11.12 35.64
N ALA A 1007 -10.12 11.21 34.48
CA ALA A 1007 -10.85 12.40 34.06
C ALA A 1007 -12.24 12.54 34.72
N PHE A 1008 -12.68 11.52 35.46
CA PHE A 1008 -14.00 11.45 36.06
C PHE A 1008 -13.92 11.52 37.59
N THR A 1009 -14.68 12.45 38.15
CA THR A 1009 -14.84 12.67 39.60
C THR A 1009 -16.05 11.93 40.15
N ALA A 1010 -16.18 11.82 41.46
CA ALA A 1010 -17.37 11.24 42.09
C ALA A 1010 -18.67 11.97 41.69
N THR A 1011 -18.62 13.29 41.49
CA THR A 1011 -19.76 14.09 41.00
C THR A 1011 -20.13 13.72 39.56
N ASP A 1012 -19.14 13.43 38.71
CA ASP A 1012 -19.39 12.95 37.35
C ASP A 1012 -20.07 11.57 37.37
N LEU A 1013 -19.60 10.65 38.22
CA LEU A 1013 -20.21 9.33 38.38
C LEU A 1013 -21.68 9.45 38.85
N ALA A 1014 -21.93 10.30 39.84
CA ALA A 1014 -23.28 10.57 40.34
C ALA A 1014 -24.22 11.17 39.27
N TYR A 1015 -23.67 11.83 38.24
CA TYR A 1015 -24.44 12.33 37.09
C TYR A 1015 -24.67 11.24 36.03
N ILE A 1016 -23.65 10.46 35.69
CA ILE A 1016 -23.66 9.51 34.57
C ILE A 1016 -24.38 8.22 34.94
N THR A 1017 -24.02 7.61 36.07
CA THR A 1017 -24.46 6.26 36.43
C THR A 1017 -25.98 6.10 36.50
N PRO A 1018 -26.76 7.02 37.14
CA PRO A 1018 -28.22 6.90 37.16
C PRO A 1018 -28.84 6.92 35.76
N ARG A 1019 -28.28 7.72 34.83
CA ARG A 1019 -28.77 7.84 33.45
C ARG A 1019 -28.48 6.57 32.66
N VAL A 1020 -27.27 6.03 32.79
CA VAL A 1020 -26.88 4.76 32.15
C VAL A 1020 -27.70 3.60 32.71
N LEU A 1021 -27.93 3.57 34.01
CA LEU A 1021 -28.77 2.59 34.68
C LEU A 1021 -30.20 2.61 34.10
N GLU A 1022 -30.84 3.78 34.03
CA GLU A 1022 -32.20 3.93 33.44
C GLU A 1022 -32.22 3.52 31.96
N LEU A 1023 -31.16 3.83 31.21
CA LEU A 1023 -31.03 3.44 29.80
C LEU A 1023 -30.82 1.93 29.61
N THR A 1024 -30.14 1.23 30.53
CA THR A 1024 -29.70 -0.17 30.31
C THR A 1024 -30.54 -1.20 31.08
N TYR A 1025 -31.08 -0.86 32.25
CA TYR A 1025 -31.86 -1.77 33.08
C TYR A 1025 -33.35 -1.75 32.71
N THR A 1026 -33.68 -2.27 31.51
CA THR A 1026 -35.06 -2.31 30.99
C THR A 1026 -35.69 -3.70 31.00
N SER A 1027 -34.94 -4.73 31.41
CA SER A 1027 -35.43 -6.10 31.57
C SER A 1027 -34.89 -6.77 32.83
N HIS A 1028 -35.54 -7.85 33.27
CA HIS A 1028 -35.09 -8.62 34.44
C HIS A 1028 -33.74 -9.32 34.23
N ALA A 1029 -33.36 -9.64 32.99
CA ALA A 1029 -32.07 -10.27 32.69
C ALA A 1029 -30.88 -9.38 33.06
N MET A 1030 -31.07 -8.05 33.06
CA MET A 1030 -30.07 -7.06 33.43
C MET A 1030 -30.00 -6.76 34.94
N ARG A 1031 -30.71 -7.53 35.78
CA ARG A 1031 -30.67 -7.36 37.25
C ARG A 1031 -29.26 -7.46 37.85
N PRO A 1032 -28.35 -8.36 37.41
CA PRO A 1032 -26.98 -8.38 37.94
C PRO A 1032 -26.24 -7.05 37.74
N TRP A 1033 -26.37 -6.46 36.55
CA TRP A 1033 -25.80 -5.15 36.24
C TRP A 1033 -26.37 -4.03 37.11
N ALA A 1034 -27.70 -3.99 37.27
CA ALA A 1034 -28.35 -3.00 38.13
C ALA A 1034 -27.90 -3.09 39.60
N ARG A 1035 -27.76 -4.31 40.12
CA ARG A 1035 -27.27 -4.54 41.49
C ARG A 1035 -25.83 -4.08 41.66
N ASP A 1036 -24.97 -4.36 40.68
CA ASP A 1036 -23.58 -3.91 40.72
C ASP A 1036 -23.46 -2.37 40.64
N LEU A 1037 -24.48 -1.68 40.10
CA LEU A 1037 -24.65 -0.22 40.12
C LEU A 1037 -25.41 0.31 41.35
N GLY A 1038 -25.67 -0.53 42.36
CA GLY A 1038 -26.34 -0.12 43.59
C GLY A 1038 -27.87 0.00 43.51
N HIS A 1039 -28.52 -0.50 42.44
CA HIS A 1039 -29.98 -0.49 42.29
C HIS A 1039 -30.62 -1.86 42.52
N ALA A 1040 -31.56 -1.91 43.47
CA ALA A 1040 -32.29 -3.13 43.82
C ALA A 1040 -33.78 -3.11 43.39
N GLY A 1041 -34.25 -2.03 42.77
CA GLY A 1041 -35.64 -1.87 42.32
C GLY A 1041 -35.99 -2.67 41.05
N PRO A 1042 -37.23 -2.55 40.55
CA PRO A 1042 -37.63 -3.16 39.28
C PRO A 1042 -36.94 -2.49 38.06
N PRO A 1043 -36.96 -3.15 36.88
CA PRO A 1043 -36.51 -2.53 35.63
C PRO A 1043 -37.28 -1.25 35.31
N PHE A 1044 -36.61 -0.30 34.66
CA PHE A 1044 -37.21 0.95 34.20
C PHE A 1044 -38.11 0.71 32.98
N ALA A 1045 -39.24 1.41 32.93
CA ALA A 1045 -40.15 1.32 31.79
C ALA A 1045 -39.50 1.86 30.51
N TRP A 1046 -39.78 1.23 29.38
CA TRP A 1046 -39.27 1.69 28.08
C TRP A 1046 -40.07 2.90 27.57
N ASP A 1047 -39.45 4.08 27.63
CA ASP A 1047 -39.96 5.34 27.10
C ASP A 1047 -38.95 5.95 26.12
N GLU A 1048 -39.30 6.04 24.83
CA GLU A 1048 -38.41 6.55 23.79
C GLU A 1048 -38.04 8.02 23.97
N THR A 1049 -38.96 8.85 24.47
CA THR A 1049 -38.73 10.28 24.69
C THR A 1049 -37.76 10.48 25.83
N ARG A 1050 -38.00 9.83 26.97
CA ARG A 1050 -37.10 9.88 28.12
C ARG A 1050 -35.70 9.36 27.78
N ARG A 1051 -35.63 8.25 27.04
CA ARG A 1051 -34.34 7.69 26.57
C ARG A 1051 -33.60 8.64 25.62
N ALA A 1052 -34.30 9.38 24.76
CA ALA A 1052 -33.69 10.39 23.91
C ALA A 1052 -33.11 11.56 24.72
N GLU A 1053 -33.82 12.03 25.75
CA GLU A 1053 -33.35 13.07 26.68
C GLU A 1053 -32.11 12.63 27.44
N LEU A 1054 -32.12 11.42 28.02
CA LEU A 1054 -30.99 10.88 28.77
C LEU A 1054 -29.73 10.74 27.91
N ARG A 1055 -29.88 10.25 26.66
CA ARG A 1055 -28.76 10.18 25.70
C ARG A 1055 -28.24 11.57 25.36
N ALA A 1056 -29.12 12.53 25.10
CA ALA A 1056 -28.73 13.90 24.81
C ALA A 1056 -28.00 14.58 25.98
N GLU A 1057 -28.41 14.31 27.21
CA GLU A 1057 -27.74 14.78 28.42
C GLU A 1057 -26.34 14.20 28.59
N LEU A 1058 -26.15 12.93 28.26
CA LEU A 1058 -24.84 12.28 28.26
C LEU A 1058 -23.96 12.81 27.13
N ASP A 1059 -24.49 12.97 25.92
CA ASP A 1059 -23.75 13.51 24.77
C ASP A 1059 -23.25 14.93 25.02
N ALA A 1060 -24.10 15.81 25.57
CA ALA A 1060 -23.71 17.16 25.96
C ALA A 1060 -22.65 17.15 27.09
N PHE A 1061 -22.79 16.25 28.06
CA PHE A 1061 -21.82 16.10 29.14
C PHE A 1061 -20.44 15.67 28.62
N PHE A 1062 -20.39 14.64 27.77
CA PHE A 1062 -19.13 14.18 27.20
C PHE A 1062 -18.53 15.21 26.26
N ALA A 1063 -19.33 15.91 25.45
CA ALA A 1063 -18.84 17.00 24.62
C ALA A 1063 -18.06 18.06 25.45
N ARG A 1064 -18.57 18.42 26.64
CA ARG A 1064 -17.86 19.31 27.57
C ARG A 1064 -16.59 18.69 28.14
N LYS A 1065 -16.61 17.40 28.50
CA LYS A 1065 -15.42 16.68 29.00
C LYS A 1065 -14.32 16.53 27.94
N TYR A 1066 -14.69 16.43 26.66
CA TYR A 1066 -13.77 16.52 25.52
C TYR A 1066 -13.25 17.96 25.30
N GLY A 1067 -13.76 18.94 26.04
CA GLY A 1067 -13.38 20.35 25.97
C GLY A 1067 -13.98 21.09 24.77
N LEU A 1068 -15.01 20.54 24.13
CA LEU A 1068 -15.63 21.16 22.96
C LEU A 1068 -16.28 22.50 23.32
N THR A 1069 -16.44 23.36 22.31
CA THR A 1069 -17.34 24.51 22.39
C THR A 1069 -18.75 24.11 21.92
N ARG A 1070 -19.75 24.94 22.22
CA ARG A 1070 -21.11 24.75 21.71
C ARG A 1070 -21.17 24.73 20.17
N GLU A 1071 -20.36 25.56 19.52
CA GLU A 1071 -20.29 25.63 18.06
C GLU A 1071 -19.61 24.40 17.46
N GLU A 1072 -18.53 23.89 18.09
CA GLU A 1072 -17.90 22.63 17.68
C GLU A 1072 -18.85 21.45 17.85
N LEU A 1073 -19.64 21.40 18.93
CA LEU A 1073 -20.67 20.38 19.10
C LEU A 1073 -21.76 20.49 18.03
N ARG A 1074 -22.20 21.71 17.70
CA ARG A 1074 -23.14 21.95 16.61
C ARG A 1074 -22.55 21.50 15.26
N TYR A 1075 -21.26 21.70 15.02
CA TYR A 1075 -20.55 21.19 13.84
C TYR A 1075 -20.52 19.66 13.80
N ILE A 1076 -20.21 19.01 14.92
CA ILE A 1076 -20.21 17.54 15.01
C ILE A 1076 -21.59 16.98 14.64
N LEU A 1077 -22.66 17.61 15.13
CA LEU A 1077 -24.03 17.21 14.85
C LEU A 1077 -24.39 17.41 13.37
N ASP A 1078 -24.12 18.60 12.83
CA ASP A 1078 -24.47 18.96 11.46
C ASP A 1078 -23.51 20.02 10.89
N PRO A 1079 -22.47 19.61 10.14
CA PRO A 1079 -21.55 20.57 9.51
C PRO A 1079 -22.26 21.56 8.58
N ALA A 1080 -23.31 21.13 7.89
CA ALA A 1080 -24.03 21.94 6.91
C ALA A 1080 -24.83 23.09 7.55
N ASP A 1081 -25.25 22.92 8.80
CA ASP A 1081 -25.95 23.93 9.59
C ASP A 1081 -25.05 25.15 9.93
N ILE A 1082 -23.73 24.96 9.94
CA ILE A 1082 -22.76 26.04 10.20
C ILE A 1082 -22.07 26.51 8.93
N LYS A 1083 -21.74 25.59 8.03
CA LYS A 1083 -20.88 25.84 6.86
C LYS A 1083 -21.64 25.95 5.53
N GLY A 1084 -22.94 25.67 5.52
CA GLY A 1084 -23.77 25.63 4.31
C GLY A 1084 -23.87 24.23 3.71
N THR A 1085 -24.87 24.03 2.85
CA THR A 1085 -25.21 22.71 2.25
C THR A 1085 -24.16 22.16 1.30
N ASP A 1086 -23.33 23.03 0.71
CA ASP A 1086 -22.29 22.65 -0.25
C ASP A 1086 -20.97 22.27 0.43
N TYR A 1087 -20.93 22.23 1.78
CA TYR A 1087 -19.74 21.87 2.53
C TYR A 1087 -19.35 20.39 2.28
N PRO A 1088 -18.05 20.06 2.08
CA PRO A 1088 -17.62 18.71 1.66
C PRO A 1088 -17.79 17.61 2.72
N SER A 1089 -18.22 17.95 3.94
CA SER A 1089 -18.29 17.02 5.08
C SER A 1089 -19.72 16.85 5.59
N GLU A 1090 -20.08 15.62 5.90
CA GLU A 1090 -21.34 15.24 6.55
C GLU A 1090 -21.00 14.24 7.67
N THR A 1091 -21.60 14.39 8.86
CA THR A 1091 -21.31 13.50 10.00
C THR A 1091 -22.42 12.47 10.22
N PHE A 1092 -23.62 12.92 10.62
CA PHE A 1092 -24.72 12.05 11.04
C PHE A 1092 -25.89 12.03 10.04
N ARG A 1093 -25.61 12.00 8.73
CA ARG A 1093 -26.64 12.11 7.68
C ARG A 1093 -27.80 11.12 7.86
N VAL A 1094 -27.49 9.84 8.07
CA VAL A 1094 -28.55 8.80 8.20
C VAL A 1094 -29.42 9.05 9.43
N LEU A 1095 -28.82 9.41 10.56
CA LEU A 1095 -29.55 9.77 11.78
C LEU A 1095 -30.46 10.99 11.54
N LYS A 1096 -29.91 12.07 10.97
CA LYS A 1096 -30.66 13.29 10.64
C LYS A 1096 -31.85 12.99 9.72
N THR A 1097 -31.61 12.23 8.64
CA THR A 1097 -32.68 11.87 7.69
C THR A 1097 -33.75 11.00 8.34
N ASN A 1098 -33.37 10.02 9.16
CA ASN A 1098 -34.31 9.15 9.88
C ASN A 1098 -35.17 9.96 10.87
N GLU A 1099 -34.55 10.87 11.63
CA GLU A 1099 -35.28 11.70 12.60
C GLU A 1099 -36.17 12.75 11.95
N ILE A 1100 -35.74 13.40 10.87
CA ILE A 1100 -36.60 14.32 10.11
C ILE A 1100 -37.82 13.58 9.57
N ARG A 1101 -37.63 12.36 9.06
CA ARG A 1101 -38.75 11.53 8.58
C ARG A 1101 -39.71 11.14 9.71
N ALA A 1102 -39.18 10.77 10.88
CA ALA A 1102 -39.98 10.27 12.00
C ALA A 1102 -40.64 11.38 12.83
N TYR A 1103 -39.98 12.53 12.99
CA TYR A 1103 -40.35 13.58 13.95
C TYR A 1103 -40.52 14.97 13.32
N GLY A 1104 -40.20 15.14 12.03
CA GLY A 1104 -40.27 16.45 11.35
C GLY A 1104 -39.11 17.41 11.69
N GLU A 1105 -38.18 17.01 12.56
CA GLU A 1105 -37.03 17.81 12.99
C GLU A 1105 -35.79 16.93 13.21
N TYR A 1106 -34.60 17.55 13.22
CA TYR A 1106 -33.38 16.87 13.67
C TYR A 1106 -33.35 16.83 15.21
N ARG A 1107 -34.18 15.94 15.79
CA ARG A 1107 -34.48 15.87 17.23
C ARG A 1107 -33.24 15.73 18.10
N THR A 1108 -32.27 14.89 17.71
CA THR A 1108 -31.01 14.71 18.45
C THR A 1108 -30.25 16.02 18.57
N GLN A 1109 -30.11 16.78 17.48
CA GLN A 1109 -29.41 18.07 17.52
C GLN A 1109 -30.08 19.05 18.50
N ARG A 1110 -31.41 19.20 18.44
CA ARG A 1110 -32.16 20.08 19.35
C ARG A 1110 -31.98 19.66 20.80
N LEU A 1111 -32.14 18.38 21.12
CA LEU A 1111 -32.06 17.89 22.49
C LEU A 1111 -30.65 18.01 23.07
N VAL A 1112 -29.61 17.68 22.29
CA VAL A 1112 -28.20 17.76 22.72
C VAL A 1112 -27.82 19.21 23.00
N LEU A 1113 -28.16 20.15 22.11
CA LEU A 1113 -27.87 21.57 22.32
C LEU A 1113 -28.68 22.15 23.49
N ALA A 1114 -29.95 21.77 23.66
CA ALA A 1114 -30.73 22.19 24.82
C ALA A 1114 -30.16 21.63 26.14
N ALA A 1115 -29.64 20.39 26.14
CA ALA A 1115 -28.99 19.81 27.30
C ALA A 1115 -27.65 20.52 27.61
N TRP A 1116 -26.90 20.90 26.58
CA TRP A 1116 -25.70 21.74 26.73
C TRP A 1116 -26.00 23.06 27.44
N ASP A 1117 -27.04 23.77 26.99
CA ASP A 1117 -27.42 25.08 27.53
C ASP A 1117 -27.86 24.95 29.00
N ARG A 1118 -28.63 23.91 29.35
CA ARG A 1118 -28.98 23.62 30.75
C ARG A 1118 -27.76 23.35 31.63
N GLN A 1119 -26.79 22.61 31.11
CA GLN A 1119 -25.58 22.22 31.85
C GLN A 1119 -24.57 23.36 32.04
N THR A 1120 -24.65 24.40 31.22
CA THR A 1120 -23.75 25.56 31.26
C THR A 1120 -24.37 26.76 32.00
N GLY A 1121 -25.61 26.64 32.46
CA GLY A 1121 -26.30 27.68 33.23
C GLY A 1121 -26.71 28.86 32.35
N GLY A 1122 -27.45 28.57 31.26
CA GLY A 1122 -27.89 29.53 30.25
C GLY A 1122 -28.47 30.84 30.79
#